data_AF-A0A061J827-F1
#
_entry.id   AF-A0A061J827-F1
#
_cell.length_a   1.000
_cell.length_b   1.000
_cell.length_c   1.000
_cell.angle_alpha   90.00
_cell.angle_beta   90.00
_cell.angle_gamma   90.00
#
_symmetry.space_group_name_H-M   'P 1'
#
loop_
_entity.id
_entity.type
_entity.pdbx_description
1 polymer ?
#
loop_
_entity_poly.entity_id
_entity_poly.type
_entity_poly.pdbx_seq_one_letter_code
_entity_poly.pdbx_strand_id
1 'polypeptide(L)'
;MIVVTMDLQHENSVALRFERVIAYFLDGIPRPFLEIVPDLGYAVTFDFCSVGVTPDYTGLTESVFFPEVLESQLFEPVCSCYCITSTPSSRIGSHYSPYIGTFRFNEKGIYFQKEESGFKQRVVRIPAETCEERGTMSLISDRELRTSLFIDFYVKIVADHLVHDRGSLRRIVILATQGMTAEYKGAVEQVVTELKRLYIRACSQAAYQYMAQNLQFRRITSALRLSEAENYGLTSKKILTTEDACFELALHFKLSIDLLKDSLPWNKRTHRFFKSLQELWVTRFDKLVIFDISTNQWRTNADSFLAQLGCSMRAAFTRIRIEFYTQLEMLLFSEILGSRQFISLDYHAFNESELRRIFLAVRIFLVNRIRTFILEALKDLVHFFTTVEDGVIPLSRARKISLIEIQLTVSDSGLPCSPSFASLRFGLADLLDELLDSCNNLPTPESVIMRTLDFQRCTLNSFGADELSLKDILINSLDATGSRIEELTRKYAHFSTLPLINGAYFTRAKDTIVQDQIYLLRETIVEITKTSPDVVVSGCIAINCTKVKKWYVEHWTMYLEKYLVALKSDLFSHITRTVEGYRCYNTCLNKEPKTVEELEDFFHVVCDTESRSNEVKMKDCNQVIGWFHCLETLQIPVDTQLYAAALDLMRCPNELMQLALKSREVCTKSKPFIIEQLSEFRNAIKRHITTIGDGVAELLGLFNLDVSDIAAQTCEELRALVDKVLKGFEHITYCEKSLEIEEVDSFEDFFPVLRTFDVLEQFWNTVFDSTAVRDYYNQPINMLNATQMIDHVRCCRRLLHHSTRGLRAYPGLVRLGRQQEHVLAEFECLEGILTCITAPGLRKNHWKEISRILGKDTKTNIQIDASSPLLLLLEAGIKDHFDALKQIVDQASVDFETEASLERMKSEAKRTRFVFYTVEGTEGVLVLSPLCRDSISSQLEGFLLDLRVLHHQVSVSQYVINSIIEWESAVEKMLITLANWTEIEYEWMEVMYFGMTLDAIGEGETPAIGGREWKFLHEKVGSLNGIFSVLSTALQKTQYTLFTAMIQENIQEQLTLAATILSDIRKVVMGLLDAKRESFPRFLFFE
;
A
#
# COMPACT_ATOMS: atom_id res chain seq x y z
N MET A 1 -62.90 -64.13 -37.32
CA MET A 1 -63.07 -62.95 -36.43
C MET A 1 -63.13 -63.34 -34.96
N ILE A 2 -63.91 -64.34 -34.53
CA ILE A 2 -64.02 -64.75 -33.10
C ILE A 2 -62.70 -65.23 -32.48
N VAL A 3 -61.85 -65.96 -33.22
CA VAL A 3 -60.53 -66.44 -32.74
C VAL A 3 -59.54 -65.28 -32.58
N VAL A 4 -59.49 -64.35 -33.54
CA VAL A 4 -58.64 -63.15 -33.47
C VAL A 4 -59.06 -62.23 -32.32
N THR A 5 -60.36 -62.11 -32.03
CA THR A 5 -60.85 -61.32 -30.88
C THR A 5 -60.61 -62.01 -29.53
N MET A 6 -60.60 -63.35 -29.46
CA MET A 6 -60.24 -64.08 -28.23
C MET A 6 -58.74 -64.07 -27.97
N ASP A 7 -57.88 -64.16 -28.99
CA ASP A 7 -56.42 -64.02 -28.85
C ASP A 7 -56.05 -62.59 -28.42
N LEU A 8 -56.65 -61.55 -29.02
CA LEU A 8 -56.44 -60.16 -28.59
C LEU A 8 -56.96 -59.87 -27.17
N GLN A 9 -58.05 -60.51 -26.73
CA GLN A 9 -58.52 -60.40 -25.34
C GLN A 9 -57.60 -61.14 -24.36
N HIS A 10 -57.04 -62.28 -24.76
CA HIS A 10 -56.06 -63.04 -23.98
C HIS A 10 -54.72 -62.32 -23.86
N GLU A 11 -54.15 -61.83 -24.97
CA GLU A 11 -52.93 -61.02 -24.99
C GLU A 11 -53.08 -59.73 -24.17
N ASN A 12 -54.22 -59.05 -24.28
CA ASN A 12 -54.50 -57.86 -23.45
C ASN A 12 -54.63 -58.21 -21.96
N SER A 13 -55.20 -59.35 -21.61
CA SER A 13 -55.27 -59.83 -20.22
C SER A 13 -53.86 -60.12 -19.67
N VAL A 14 -53.00 -60.78 -20.46
CA VAL A 14 -51.59 -61.06 -20.12
C VAL A 14 -50.80 -59.76 -19.96
N ALA A 15 -51.00 -58.79 -20.85
CA ALA A 15 -50.38 -57.46 -20.77
C ALA A 15 -50.85 -56.67 -19.52
N LEU A 16 -52.16 -56.63 -19.24
CA LEU A 16 -52.70 -55.93 -18.06
C LEU A 16 -52.19 -56.52 -16.74
N ARG A 17 -52.08 -57.86 -16.68
CA ARG A 17 -51.54 -58.56 -15.50
C ARG A 17 -50.05 -58.27 -15.34
N PHE A 18 -49.30 -58.26 -16.44
CA PHE A 18 -47.88 -57.88 -16.45
C PHE A 18 -47.67 -56.43 -15.98
N GLU A 19 -48.47 -55.48 -16.48
CA GLU A 19 -48.45 -54.07 -16.04
C GLU A 19 -48.78 -53.93 -14.54
N ARG A 20 -49.74 -54.71 -14.03
CA ARG A 20 -50.10 -54.68 -12.61
C ARG A 20 -48.98 -55.18 -11.70
N VAL A 21 -48.26 -56.22 -12.11
CA VAL A 21 -47.13 -56.77 -11.33
C VAL A 21 -45.89 -55.89 -11.45
N ILE A 22 -45.59 -55.36 -12.63
CA ILE A 22 -44.45 -54.46 -12.83
C ILE A 22 -44.62 -53.10 -12.13
N ALA A 23 -45.86 -52.66 -11.89
CA ALA A 23 -46.16 -51.44 -11.12
C ALA A 23 -45.62 -51.51 -9.68
N TYR A 24 -45.59 -52.70 -9.06
CA TYR A 24 -45.01 -52.89 -7.72
C TYR A 24 -43.46 -52.92 -7.73
N PHE A 25 -42.85 -53.05 -8.90
CA PHE A 25 -41.39 -53.03 -9.10
C PHE A 25 -40.82 -51.63 -9.38
N LEU A 26 -41.66 -50.60 -9.57
CA LEU A 26 -41.21 -49.27 -10.03
C LEU A 26 -40.11 -48.65 -9.15
N ASP A 27 -40.14 -48.92 -7.83
CA ASP A 27 -39.04 -48.68 -6.90
C ASP A 27 -38.13 -49.92 -6.84
N GLY A 28 -36.97 -49.88 -7.49
CA GLY A 28 -36.04 -51.02 -7.54
C GLY A 28 -35.85 -51.69 -8.89
N ILE A 29 -36.39 -51.14 -10.00
CA ILE A 29 -36.01 -51.62 -11.34
C ILE A 29 -34.52 -51.31 -11.56
N PRO A 30 -33.70 -52.30 -11.96
CA PRO A 30 -32.33 -52.05 -12.34
C PRO A 30 -32.32 -51.04 -13.50
N ARG A 31 -31.50 -50.01 -13.42
CA ARG A 31 -31.18 -49.08 -14.50
C ARG A 31 -29.73 -49.32 -14.89
N PRO A 32 -29.39 -49.57 -16.16
CA PRO A 32 -27.99 -49.73 -16.52
C PRO A 32 -27.23 -48.42 -16.28
N PHE A 33 -26.14 -48.50 -15.51
CA PHE A 33 -25.19 -47.41 -15.32
C PHE A 33 -23.95 -47.75 -16.15
N LEU A 34 -23.55 -46.87 -17.06
CA LEU A 34 -22.35 -47.04 -17.88
C LEU A 34 -21.39 -45.90 -17.56
N GLU A 35 -20.80 -45.94 -16.37
CA GLU A 35 -19.75 -45.01 -15.97
C GLU A 35 -18.42 -45.77 -15.94
N ILE A 36 -17.49 -45.38 -16.81
CA ILE A 36 -16.13 -45.91 -16.83
C ILE A 36 -15.26 -44.85 -16.15
N VAL A 37 -14.95 -45.03 -14.87
CA VAL A 37 -14.01 -44.16 -14.17
C VAL A 37 -12.59 -44.61 -14.52
N PRO A 38 -11.74 -43.77 -15.13
CA PRO A 38 -10.43 -44.21 -15.62
C PRO A 38 -9.48 -44.71 -14.51
N ASP A 39 -9.70 -44.24 -13.27
CA ASP A 39 -8.74 -44.40 -12.17
C ASP A 39 -9.17 -45.44 -11.11
N LEU A 40 -10.34 -46.06 -11.26
CA LEU A 40 -10.86 -47.10 -10.37
C LEU A 40 -11.29 -48.30 -11.22
N GLY A 41 -10.64 -49.45 -11.06
CA GLY A 41 -10.88 -50.67 -11.84
C GLY A 41 -12.23 -51.38 -11.61
N TYR A 42 -13.31 -50.63 -11.36
CA TYR A 42 -14.66 -51.17 -11.17
C TYR A 42 -15.69 -50.28 -11.89
N ALA A 43 -16.35 -50.84 -12.91
CA ALA A 43 -17.55 -50.25 -13.51
C ALA A 43 -18.80 -50.74 -12.75
N VAL A 44 -19.55 -49.83 -12.13
CA VAL A 44 -20.87 -50.17 -11.58
C VAL A 44 -21.83 -50.35 -12.75
N THR A 45 -22.33 -51.57 -12.96
CA THR A 45 -23.12 -51.91 -14.16
C THR A 45 -24.59 -51.53 -14.07
N PHE A 46 -25.16 -51.41 -12.87
CA PHE A 46 -26.57 -51.03 -12.65
C PHE A 46 -26.74 -50.13 -11.42
N ASP A 47 -27.64 -49.16 -11.53
CA ASP A 47 -28.26 -48.41 -10.45
C ASP A 47 -29.72 -48.86 -10.27
N PHE A 48 -30.44 -48.40 -9.24
CA PHE A 48 -31.85 -48.76 -9.01
C PHE A 48 -32.74 -47.52 -9.04
N CYS A 49 -33.89 -47.57 -9.73
CA CYS A 49 -34.92 -46.52 -9.67
C CYS A 49 -35.34 -46.25 -8.22
N SER A 50 -35.29 -45.00 -7.75
CA SER A 50 -36.04 -44.55 -6.57
C SER A 50 -37.03 -43.45 -6.97
N VAL A 51 -38.31 -43.80 -7.11
CA VAL A 51 -39.41 -42.89 -7.46
C VAL A 51 -39.98 -42.20 -6.20
N GLY A 52 -39.47 -42.55 -5.01
CA GLY A 52 -39.78 -41.83 -3.77
C GLY A 52 -41.22 -42.01 -3.36
N VAL A 53 -41.60 -43.21 -2.92
CA VAL A 53 -42.92 -43.50 -2.36
C VAL A 53 -42.80 -44.26 -1.03
N THR A 54 -43.82 -44.08 -0.18
CA THR A 54 -43.99 -44.45 1.23
C THR A 54 -43.69 -45.92 1.63
N PRO A 55 -43.50 -46.19 2.95
CA PRO A 55 -43.36 -47.55 3.47
C PRO A 55 -44.51 -48.47 3.02
N ASP A 56 -44.19 -49.69 2.60
CA ASP A 56 -45.17 -50.68 2.18
C ASP A 56 -45.92 -51.23 3.41
N TYR A 57 -47.22 -50.97 3.49
CA TYR A 57 -48.12 -51.51 4.52
C TYR A 57 -48.95 -52.71 4.00
N THR A 58 -48.76 -53.13 2.75
CA THR A 58 -49.61 -54.16 2.10
C THR A 58 -49.14 -55.58 2.36
N GLY A 59 -47.88 -55.77 2.79
CA GLY A 59 -47.29 -57.11 3.02
C GLY A 59 -47.09 -57.94 1.75
N LEU A 60 -47.20 -57.31 0.57
CA LEU A 60 -47.12 -57.96 -0.73
C LEU A 60 -45.74 -57.82 -1.40
N THR A 61 -44.77 -57.17 -0.74
CA THR A 61 -43.38 -57.08 -1.20
C THR A 61 -42.38 -57.58 -0.16
N GLU A 62 -41.30 -58.22 -0.62
CA GLU A 62 -40.16 -58.66 0.18
C GLU A 62 -38.97 -57.71 -0.03
N SER A 63 -38.22 -57.41 1.04
CA SER A 63 -37.02 -56.56 0.97
C SER A 63 -35.76 -57.40 0.82
N VAL A 64 -35.00 -57.17 -0.25
CA VAL A 64 -33.74 -57.87 -0.57
C VAL A 64 -32.56 -56.89 -0.55
N PHE A 65 -31.48 -57.28 0.12
CA PHE A 65 -30.24 -56.50 0.19
C PHE A 65 -29.30 -56.89 -0.97
N PHE A 66 -28.89 -55.91 -1.77
CA PHE A 66 -27.96 -56.13 -2.87
C PHE A 66 -26.50 -55.81 -2.45
N PRO A 67 -25.54 -56.73 -2.62
CA PRO A 67 -24.11 -56.45 -2.47
C PRO A 67 -23.55 -55.68 -3.69
N GLU A 68 -22.40 -55.01 -3.53
CA GLU A 68 -21.74 -54.26 -4.61
C GLU A 68 -21.46 -55.17 -5.82
N VAL A 69 -21.95 -54.75 -6.99
CA VAL A 69 -21.97 -55.57 -8.20
C VAL A 69 -20.62 -55.47 -8.92
N LEU A 70 -19.93 -56.61 -9.06
CA LEU A 70 -18.74 -56.77 -9.91
C LEU A 70 -19.12 -56.97 -11.39
N GLU A 71 -18.24 -56.53 -12.29
CA GLU A 71 -18.34 -56.71 -13.74
C GLU A 71 -18.68 -58.13 -14.16
N SER A 72 -19.53 -58.26 -15.18
CA SER A 72 -19.88 -59.54 -15.80
C SER A 72 -19.46 -59.58 -17.26
N GLN A 73 -18.91 -60.72 -17.66
CA GLN A 73 -18.49 -61.03 -19.03
C GLN A 73 -19.62 -60.95 -20.07
N LEU A 74 -20.88 -60.84 -19.63
CA LEU A 74 -22.04 -60.71 -20.53
C LEU A 74 -22.23 -59.31 -21.07
N PHE A 75 -21.75 -58.30 -20.34
CA PHE A 75 -21.63 -56.94 -20.85
C PHE A 75 -20.34 -56.75 -21.62
N GLU A 76 -19.39 -57.69 -21.53
CA GLU A 76 -18.15 -57.66 -22.28
C GLU A 76 -18.43 -57.49 -23.78
N PRO A 77 -19.33 -58.15 -24.52
CA PRO A 77 -19.53 -57.85 -25.95
C PRO A 77 -20.03 -56.42 -26.25
N VAL A 78 -20.72 -55.77 -25.30
CA VAL A 78 -21.23 -54.39 -25.40
C VAL A 78 -20.17 -53.38 -24.95
N CYS A 79 -19.29 -53.76 -24.02
CA CYS A 79 -18.23 -52.93 -23.39
C CYS A 79 -16.82 -53.18 -23.96
N SER A 80 -16.54 -54.38 -24.46
CA SER A 80 -15.30 -54.90 -25.08
C SER A 80 -15.27 -54.61 -26.58
N CYS A 81 -15.61 -53.38 -26.94
CA CYS A 81 -14.76 -52.73 -27.93
C CYS A 81 -13.50 -52.28 -27.19
N TYR A 82 -12.53 -53.20 -27.16
CA TYR A 82 -11.18 -53.08 -26.59
C TYR A 82 -10.71 -51.63 -26.34
N CYS A 83 -10.50 -51.32 -25.06
CA CYS A 83 -9.56 -50.30 -24.61
C CYS A 83 -8.14 -50.75 -25.00
N ILE A 84 -7.70 -50.40 -26.20
CA ILE A 84 -6.28 -50.35 -26.51
C ILE A 84 -5.78 -49.03 -25.93
N THR A 85 -4.86 -49.14 -24.98
CA THR A 85 -3.95 -48.08 -24.52
C THR A 85 -3.76 -47.01 -25.60
N SER A 86 -4.31 -45.84 -25.31
CA SER A 86 -4.04 -44.55 -25.95
C SER A 86 -3.37 -44.62 -27.32
N THR A 87 -4.10 -45.01 -28.36
CA THR A 87 -3.73 -44.53 -29.69
C THR A 87 -4.12 -43.05 -29.79
N PRO A 88 -3.31 -42.17 -30.40
CA PRO A 88 -3.53 -40.72 -30.45
C PRO A 88 -4.77 -40.27 -31.26
N SER A 89 -5.71 -41.17 -31.54
CA SER A 89 -6.96 -40.89 -32.25
C SER A 89 -8.12 -40.54 -31.29
N SER A 90 -7.85 -40.48 -29.98
CA SER A 90 -8.92 -40.48 -28.97
C SER A 90 -9.44 -39.14 -28.49
N ARG A 91 -8.86 -38.01 -28.90
CA ARG A 91 -9.46 -36.68 -28.66
C ARG A 91 -9.56 -35.94 -29.99
N ILE A 92 -10.81 -35.81 -30.46
CA ILE A 92 -11.26 -35.06 -31.64
C ILE A 92 -10.65 -35.59 -32.96
N GLY A 93 -11.25 -36.66 -33.49
CA GLY A 93 -10.82 -37.30 -34.73
C GLY A 93 -11.57 -38.56 -35.12
N SER A 94 -12.56 -39.01 -34.33
CA SER A 94 -13.37 -40.20 -34.65
C SER A 94 -14.28 -40.01 -35.88
N HIS A 95 -14.34 -38.82 -36.48
CA HIS A 95 -15.00 -38.56 -37.76
C HIS A 95 -14.02 -38.51 -38.95
N TYR A 96 -12.72 -38.60 -38.66
CA TYR A 96 -11.62 -38.50 -39.63
C TYR A 96 -10.54 -39.57 -39.41
N SER A 97 -10.85 -40.69 -38.75
CA SER A 97 -9.99 -41.87 -38.68
C SER A 97 -10.52 -42.93 -39.66
N PRO A 98 -9.65 -43.62 -40.44
CA PRO A 98 -10.08 -44.70 -41.35
C PRO A 98 -10.65 -45.93 -40.61
N TYR A 99 -10.63 -45.95 -39.28
CA TYR A 99 -11.30 -46.94 -38.44
C TYR A 99 -12.54 -46.31 -37.82
N ILE A 100 -13.66 -46.30 -38.56
CA ILE A 100 -14.99 -46.10 -37.97
C ILE A 100 -15.32 -47.35 -37.16
N GLY A 101 -14.89 -47.32 -35.90
CA GLY A 101 -15.22 -48.30 -34.88
C GLY A 101 -15.82 -47.56 -33.69
N THR A 102 -17.13 -47.75 -33.50
CA THR A 102 -17.95 -47.40 -32.33
C THR A 102 -18.26 -45.94 -32.05
N PHE A 103 -19.55 -45.67 -31.86
CA PHE A 103 -20.08 -44.46 -31.26
C PHE A 103 -19.35 -44.20 -29.93
N ARG A 104 -18.72 -43.03 -29.79
CA ARG A 104 -18.20 -42.58 -28.49
C ARG A 104 -19.35 -42.08 -27.61
N PHE A 105 -19.50 -42.68 -26.43
CA PHE A 105 -20.02 -41.98 -25.27
C PHE A 105 -18.95 -40.99 -24.80
N ASN A 106 -19.15 -39.70 -25.03
CA ASN A 106 -18.29 -38.65 -24.51
C ASN A 106 -18.99 -38.06 -23.28
N GLU A 107 -18.48 -38.40 -22.09
CA GLU A 107 -18.01 -37.55 -20.96
C GLU A 107 -18.43 -36.06 -20.87
N LYS A 108 -19.60 -35.68 -21.38
CA LYS A 108 -20.23 -34.36 -21.15
C LYS A 108 -21.70 -34.48 -20.77
N GLY A 109 -22.06 -35.57 -20.08
CA GLY A 109 -23.22 -35.57 -19.20
C GLY A 109 -22.76 -35.08 -17.82
N ILE A 110 -23.63 -34.38 -17.10
CA ILE A 110 -23.41 -33.95 -15.71
C ILE A 110 -22.90 -35.17 -14.93
N TYR A 111 -21.64 -35.11 -14.51
CA TYR A 111 -21.11 -36.05 -13.52
C TYR A 111 -21.92 -35.77 -12.26
N PHE A 112 -22.74 -36.72 -11.83
CA PHE A 112 -23.14 -36.72 -10.44
C PHE A 112 -21.84 -36.99 -9.67
N GLN A 113 -21.22 -35.93 -9.18
CA GLN A 113 -20.22 -36.05 -8.12
C GLN A 113 -20.86 -36.89 -7.04
N LYS A 114 -20.33 -38.10 -6.87
CA LYS A 114 -20.67 -38.93 -5.74
C LYS A 114 -20.11 -38.18 -4.52
N GLU A 115 -20.97 -37.48 -3.79
CA GLU A 115 -20.69 -37.16 -2.39
C GLU A 115 -20.26 -38.48 -1.74
N GLU A 116 -19.12 -38.47 -1.05
CA GLU A 116 -18.61 -39.58 -0.24
C GLU A 116 -19.60 -39.89 0.89
N SER A 117 -20.74 -40.47 0.54
CA SER A 117 -21.65 -41.13 1.47
C SER A 117 -21.24 -42.59 1.48
N GLY A 118 -20.62 -43.00 2.60
CA GLY A 118 -19.99 -44.29 2.77
C GLY A 118 -20.87 -45.48 2.33
N PHE A 119 -20.17 -46.50 1.82
CA PHE A 119 -20.63 -47.86 1.54
C PHE A 119 -21.87 -48.29 2.34
N LYS A 120 -23.07 -48.14 1.76
CA LYS A 120 -24.34 -48.65 2.31
C LYS A 120 -25.00 -49.62 1.33
N GLN A 121 -25.25 -50.85 1.80
CA GLN A 121 -26.07 -51.83 1.10
C GLN A 121 -27.44 -51.23 0.76
N ARG A 122 -27.87 -51.33 -0.51
CA ARG A 122 -29.19 -50.83 -0.94
C ARG A 122 -30.24 -51.92 -0.76
N VAL A 123 -31.39 -51.53 -0.22
CA VAL A 123 -32.57 -52.40 -0.02
C VAL A 123 -33.50 -52.21 -1.22
N VAL A 124 -33.80 -53.31 -1.92
CA VAL A 124 -34.70 -53.33 -3.08
C VAL A 124 -35.95 -54.14 -2.72
N ARG A 125 -37.14 -53.63 -3.03
CA ARG A 125 -38.41 -54.34 -2.81
C ARG A 125 -38.78 -55.18 -4.03
N ILE A 126 -39.18 -56.42 -3.80
CA ILE A 126 -39.60 -57.38 -4.84
C ILE A 126 -41.03 -57.84 -4.50
N PRO A 127 -42.02 -57.83 -5.42
CA PRO A 127 -43.34 -58.38 -5.17
C PRO A 127 -43.29 -59.88 -4.88
N ALA A 128 -44.05 -60.29 -3.88
CA ALA A 128 -44.30 -61.68 -3.53
C ALA A 128 -45.32 -62.36 -4.48
N GLU A 129 -46.08 -61.56 -5.23
CA GLU A 129 -47.08 -62.03 -6.21
C GLU A 129 -46.45 -62.20 -7.61
N THR A 130 -46.75 -63.32 -8.27
CA THR A 130 -46.25 -63.65 -9.61
C THR A 130 -47.25 -63.28 -10.71
N CYS A 131 -46.78 -63.01 -11.93
CA CYS A 131 -47.62 -62.82 -13.12
C CYS A 131 -48.49 -64.06 -13.46
N GLU A 132 -48.15 -65.22 -12.91
CA GLU A 132 -48.91 -66.47 -12.99
C GLU A 132 -49.70 -66.70 -11.70
N GLU A 133 -50.93 -67.22 -11.79
CA GLU A 133 -51.68 -67.70 -10.63
C GLU A 133 -51.15 -69.09 -10.18
N ARG A 134 -51.22 -69.41 -8.88
CA ARG A 134 -50.69 -70.70 -8.37
C ARG A 134 -51.40 -71.89 -9.03
N GLY A 135 -50.71 -72.59 -9.94
CA GLY A 135 -51.12 -73.87 -10.51
C GLY A 135 -51.31 -73.92 -12.03
N THR A 136 -51.18 -72.80 -12.75
CA THR A 136 -51.31 -72.74 -14.22
C THR A 136 -49.95 -72.65 -14.93
N MET A 137 -49.69 -73.53 -15.91
CA MET A 137 -48.51 -73.45 -16.77
C MET A 137 -48.79 -72.53 -17.95
N SER A 138 -48.00 -71.46 -18.12
CA SER A 138 -48.19 -70.55 -19.24
C SER A 138 -47.78 -71.17 -20.57
N LEU A 139 -48.49 -70.81 -21.64
CA LEU A 139 -48.04 -71.07 -23.02
C LEU A 139 -46.73 -70.33 -23.30
N ILE A 140 -45.91 -70.87 -24.22
CA ILE A 140 -44.62 -70.27 -24.62
C ILE A 140 -44.85 -68.87 -25.22
N SER A 141 -45.92 -68.70 -25.99
CA SER A 141 -46.37 -67.42 -26.57
C SER A 141 -46.59 -66.34 -25.51
N ASP A 142 -47.17 -66.69 -24.35
CA ASP A 142 -47.46 -65.73 -23.29
C ASP A 142 -46.17 -65.28 -22.58
N ARG A 143 -45.11 -66.12 -22.54
CA ARG A 143 -43.79 -65.75 -22.00
C ARG A 143 -43.02 -64.88 -22.97
N GLU A 144 -43.09 -65.16 -24.27
CA GLU A 144 -42.48 -64.36 -25.33
C GLU A 144 -43.10 -62.96 -25.39
N LEU A 145 -44.44 -62.87 -25.30
CA LEU A 145 -45.15 -61.59 -25.25
C LEU A 145 -44.70 -60.73 -24.04
N ARG A 146 -44.65 -61.32 -22.84
CA ARG A 146 -44.17 -60.63 -21.62
C ARG A 146 -42.70 -60.21 -21.74
N THR A 147 -41.87 -61.03 -22.39
CA THR A 147 -40.45 -60.70 -22.64
C THR A 147 -40.31 -59.52 -23.59
N SER A 148 -41.12 -59.47 -24.67
CA SER A 148 -41.14 -58.32 -25.58
C SER A 148 -41.63 -57.05 -24.89
N LEU A 149 -42.71 -57.13 -24.10
CA LEU A 149 -43.23 -55.99 -23.33
C LEU A 149 -42.20 -55.48 -22.32
N PHE A 150 -41.46 -56.38 -21.67
CA PHE A 150 -40.36 -56.00 -20.77
C PHE A 150 -39.22 -55.31 -21.51
N ILE A 151 -38.79 -55.82 -22.67
CA ILE A 151 -37.74 -55.20 -23.49
C ILE A 151 -38.18 -53.83 -24.00
N ASP A 152 -39.42 -53.68 -24.49
CA ASP A 152 -39.94 -52.40 -24.98
C ASP A 152 -40.11 -51.36 -23.85
N PHE A 153 -40.48 -51.82 -22.64
CA PHE A 153 -40.46 -50.98 -21.44
C PHE A 153 -39.02 -50.54 -21.08
N TYR A 154 -38.06 -51.45 -21.17
CA TYR A 154 -36.65 -51.16 -20.92
C TYR A 154 -36.04 -50.23 -21.97
N VAL A 155 -36.43 -50.34 -23.24
CA VAL A 155 -36.03 -49.42 -24.32
C VAL A 155 -36.41 -47.98 -24.00
N LYS A 156 -37.59 -47.74 -23.40
CA LYS A 156 -38.01 -46.40 -22.97
C LYS A 156 -37.14 -45.87 -21.84
N ILE A 157 -36.86 -46.70 -20.82
CA ILE A 157 -35.99 -46.33 -19.69
C ILE A 157 -34.58 -46.03 -20.17
N VAL A 158 -34.04 -46.92 -21.00
CA VAL A 158 -32.68 -46.84 -21.54
C VAL A 158 -32.54 -45.67 -22.53
N ALA A 159 -33.59 -45.31 -23.28
CA ALA A 159 -33.56 -44.14 -24.18
C ALA A 159 -33.39 -42.80 -23.45
N ASP A 160 -33.89 -42.69 -22.22
CA ASP A 160 -33.74 -41.48 -21.38
C ASP A 160 -32.36 -41.39 -20.72
N HIS A 161 -31.65 -42.52 -20.57
CA HIS A 161 -30.41 -42.62 -19.78
C HIS A 161 -29.16 -42.86 -20.64
N LEU A 162 -29.30 -43.46 -21.83
CA LEU A 162 -28.25 -43.45 -22.85
C LEU A 162 -28.18 -42.05 -23.45
N VAL A 163 -27.44 -41.17 -22.78
CA VAL A 163 -27.05 -39.86 -23.30
C VAL A 163 -26.11 -40.10 -24.48
N HIS A 164 -26.70 -40.30 -25.66
CA HIS A 164 -25.93 -40.12 -26.88
C HIS A 164 -25.42 -38.68 -26.85
N ASP A 165 -24.11 -38.49 -27.03
CA ASP A 165 -23.57 -37.15 -27.22
C ASP A 165 -24.25 -36.57 -28.47
N ARG A 166 -25.34 -35.81 -28.27
CA ARG A 166 -26.04 -35.08 -29.32
C ARG A 166 -25.04 -34.22 -30.05
N GLY A 167 -23.98 -33.75 -29.38
CA GLY A 167 -22.85 -33.05 -29.99
C GLY A 167 -22.03 -33.93 -30.93
N SER A 168 -21.71 -35.18 -30.61
CA SER A 168 -20.98 -36.08 -31.53
C SER A 168 -21.82 -36.52 -32.70
N LEU A 169 -23.09 -36.89 -32.49
CA LEU A 169 -23.99 -37.22 -33.61
C LEU A 169 -24.28 -35.99 -34.47
N ARG A 170 -24.52 -34.82 -33.86
CA ARG A 170 -24.66 -33.55 -34.58
C ARG A 170 -23.37 -33.16 -35.27
N ARG A 171 -22.18 -33.41 -34.71
CA ARG A 171 -20.89 -33.21 -35.38
C ARG A 171 -20.72 -34.16 -36.56
N ILE A 172 -21.05 -35.45 -36.43
CA ILE A 172 -21.06 -36.41 -37.55
C ILE A 172 -21.96 -35.91 -38.66
N VAL A 173 -23.20 -35.56 -38.34
CA VAL A 173 -24.18 -35.06 -39.31
C VAL A 173 -23.71 -33.73 -39.92
N ILE A 174 -23.26 -32.76 -39.12
CA ILE A 174 -22.75 -31.48 -39.60
C ILE A 174 -21.54 -31.70 -40.53
N LEU A 175 -20.56 -32.52 -40.13
CA LEU A 175 -19.34 -32.76 -40.92
C LEU A 175 -19.61 -33.58 -42.18
N ALA A 176 -20.56 -34.52 -42.14
CA ALA A 176 -20.97 -35.33 -43.29
C ALA A 176 -21.87 -34.55 -44.27
N THR A 177 -22.58 -33.52 -43.80
CA THR A 177 -23.57 -32.77 -44.61
C THR A 177 -23.15 -31.34 -44.95
N GLN A 178 -22.02 -30.85 -44.41
CA GLN A 178 -21.45 -29.54 -44.75
C GLN A 178 -20.99 -29.50 -46.23
N GLY A 179 -21.64 -28.64 -47.03
CA GLY A 179 -21.36 -28.45 -48.47
C GLY A 179 -21.98 -29.51 -49.38
N MET A 180 -23.07 -30.16 -48.95
CA MET A 180 -23.78 -31.21 -49.71
C MET A 180 -25.23 -30.81 -50.04
N THR A 181 -25.83 -31.45 -51.05
CA THR A 181 -27.23 -31.20 -51.44
C THR A 181 -28.22 -31.59 -50.34
N ALA A 182 -29.38 -30.92 -50.31
CA ALA A 182 -30.42 -31.14 -49.29
C ALA A 182 -30.93 -32.60 -49.24
N GLU A 183 -30.96 -33.29 -50.38
CA GLU A 183 -31.37 -34.70 -50.48
C GLU A 183 -30.40 -35.64 -49.74
N TYR A 184 -29.10 -35.41 -49.90
CA TYR A 184 -28.07 -36.21 -49.24
C TYR A 184 -28.05 -35.95 -47.72
N LYS A 185 -28.31 -34.71 -47.31
CA LYS A 185 -28.49 -34.35 -45.90
C LYS A 185 -29.64 -35.14 -45.25
N GLY A 186 -30.78 -35.24 -45.94
CA GLY A 186 -31.92 -36.04 -45.46
C GLY A 186 -31.60 -37.53 -45.34
N ALA A 187 -30.85 -38.09 -46.30
CA ALA A 187 -30.44 -39.50 -46.27
C ALA A 187 -29.51 -39.83 -45.08
N VAL A 188 -28.51 -38.98 -44.82
CA VAL A 188 -27.58 -39.17 -43.68
C VAL A 188 -28.30 -39.03 -42.34
N GLU A 189 -29.19 -38.05 -42.19
CA GLU A 189 -30.01 -37.89 -40.98
C GLU A 189 -30.90 -39.12 -40.72
N GLN A 190 -31.48 -39.70 -41.77
CA GLN A 190 -32.30 -40.91 -41.68
C GLN A 190 -31.47 -42.13 -41.24
N VAL A 191 -30.31 -42.36 -41.85
CA VAL A 191 -29.43 -43.50 -41.50
C VAL A 191 -28.91 -43.39 -40.05
N VAL A 192 -28.54 -42.19 -39.60
CA VAL A 192 -28.09 -41.96 -38.21
C VAL A 192 -29.21 -42.18 -37.20
N THR A 193 -30.44 -41.76 -37.54
CA THR A 193 -31.63 -41.99 -36.69
C THR A 193 -31.93 -43.47 -36.56
N GLU A 194 -31.78 -44.24 -37.64
CA GLU A 194 -31.99 -45.68 -37.64
C GLU A 194 -30.93 -46.43 -36.83
N LEU A 195 -29.64 -46.07 -36.99
CA LEU A 195 -28.55 -46.63 -36.18
C LEU A 195 -28.77 -46.41 -34.68
N LYS A 196 -29.25 -45.23 -34.29
CA LYS A 196 -29.57 -44.92 -32.89
C LYS A 196 -30.68 -45.83 -32.36
N ARG A 197 -31.75 -46.02 -33.14
CA ARG A 197 -32.88 -46.89 -32.77
C ARG A 197 -32.44 -48.34 -32.56
N LEU A 198 -31.65 -48.87 -33.49
CA LEU A 198 -31.15 -50.26 -33.45
C LEU A 198 -30.21 -50.49 -32.24
N TYR A 199 -29.35 -49.52 -31.94
CA TYR A 199 -28.40 -49.59 -30.81
C TYR A 199 -29.10 -49.65 -29.44
N ILE A 200 -30.07 -48.76 -29.19
CA ILE A 200 -30.82 -48.73 -27.92
C ILE A 200 -31.54 -50.06 -27.68
N ARG A 201 -32.10 -50.64 -28.75
CA ARG A 201 -32.80 -51.92 -28.68
C ARG A 201 -31.85 -53.08 -28.35
N ALA A 202 -30.68 -53.13 -28.97
CA ALA A 202 -29.64 -54.13 -28.68
C ALA A 202 -29.14 -54.04 -27.23
N CYS A 203 -28.91 -52.83 -26.71
CA CYS A 203 -28.50 -52.63 -25.31
C CYS A 203 -29.55 -53.11 -24.32
N SER A 204 -30.83 -52.82 -24.61
CA SER A 204 -31.96 -53.25 -23.77
C SER A 204 -32.08 -54.77 -23.71
N GLN A 205 -31.77 -55.44 -24.83
CA GLN A 205 -31.78 -56.89 -24.91
C GLN A 205 -30.59 -57.54 -24.20
N ALA A 206 -29.40 -56.95 -24.30
CA ALA A 206 -28.23 -57.39 -23.53
C ALA A 206 -28.43 -57.23 -22.01
N ALA A 207 -29.05 -56.13 -21.58
CA ALA A 207 -29.40 -55.91 -20.18
C ALA A 207 -30.40 -56.97 -19.68
N TYR A 208 -31.41 -57.31 -20.49
CA TYR A 208 -32.32 -58.41 -20.20
C TYR A 208 -31.58 -59.75 -20.05
N GLN A 209 -30.66 -60.08 -20.96
CA GLN A 209 -29.87 -61.31 -20.88
C GLN A 209 -29.00 -61.36 -19.61
N TYR A 210 -28.37 -60.25 -19.23
CA TYR A 210 -27.62 -60.18 -17.99
C TYR A 210 -28.50 -60.41 -16.75
N MET A 211 -29.67 -59.75 -16.69
CA MET A 211 -30.63 -59.95 -15.61
C MET A 211 -31.12 -61.40 -15.54
N ALA A 212 -31.28 -62.04 -16.70
CA ALA A 212 -31.63 -63.45 -16.80
C ALA A 212 -30.49 -64.37 -16.35
N GLN A 213 -29.22 -63.98 -16.45
CA GLN A 213 -28.09 -64.83 -16.09
C GLN A 213 -27.63 -64.68 -14.64
N ASN A 214 -27.72 -63.47 -14.06
CA ASN A 214 -27.28 -63.22 -12.68
C ASN A 214 -28.32 -63.69 -11.64
N LEU A 215 -27.88 -64.52 -10.68
CA LEU A 215 -28.73 -65.16 -9.67
C LEU A 215 -29.51 -64.18 -8.76
N GLN A 216 -28.96 -63.00 -8.48
CA GLN A 216 -29.61 -61.97 -7.66
C GLN A 216 -30.66 -61.19 -8.46
N PHE A 217 -30.37 -60.85 -9.72
CA PHE A 217 -31.33 -60.18 -10.60
C PHE A 217 -32.45 -61.11 -11.08
N ARG A 218 -32.20 -62.43 -11.19
CA ARG A 218 -33.27 -63.42 -11.41
C ARG A 218 -34.32 -63.38 -10.31
N ARG A 219 -33.98 -63.06 -9.07
CA ARG A 219 -34.98 -62.94 -7.99
C ARG A 219 -35.98 -61.82 -8.28
N ILE A 220 -35.50 -60.72 -8.86
CA ILE A 220 -36.34 -59.61 -9.34
C ILE A 220 -37.19 -60.05 -10.55
N THR A 221 -36.58 -60.65 -11.58
CA THR A 221 -37.32 -60.97 -12.82
C THR A 221 -38.16 -62.24 -12.75
N SER A 222 -37.93 -63.12 -11.77
CA SER A 222 -38.65 -64.40 -11.62
C SER A 222 -40.15 -64.23 -11.38
N ALA A 223 -40.56 -63.14 -10.71
CA ALA A 223 -41.98 -62.83 -10.49
C ALA A 223 -42.73 -62.55 -11.80
N LEU A 224 -42.02 -62.01 -12.81
CA LEU A 224 -42.59 -61.69 -14.13
C LEU A 224 -42.70 -62.91 -15.06
N ARG A 225 -42.03 -64.03 -14.72
CA ARG A 225 -42.09 -65.31 -15.45
C ARG A 225 -41.80 -65.15 -16.96
N LEU A 226 -40.70 -64.47 -17.26
CA LEU A 226 -40.20 -64.20 -18.61
C LEU A 226 -39.58 -65.45 -19.25
N SER A 227 -39.30 -65.43 -20.55
CA SER A 227 -38.73 -66.59 -21.26
C SER A 227 -37.31 -66.92 -20.77
N GLU A 228 -37.00 -68.21 -20.57
CA GLU A 228 -35.68 -68.65 -20.11
C GLU A 228 -34.63 -68.39 -21.20
N ALA A 229 -33.58 -67.63 -20.85
CA ALA A 229 -32.45 -67.41 -21.75
C ALA A 229 -31.60 -68.70 -21.82
N GLU A 230 -31.58 -69.36 -22.97
CA GLU A 230 -30.70 -70.51 -23.19
C GLU A 230 -29.22 -70.12 -22.98
N ASN A 231 -28.47 -70.97 -22.27
CA ASN A 231 -27.06 -70.77 -21.96
C ASN A 231 -26.21 -70.81 -23.25
N TYR A 232 -25.81 -69.65 -23.77
CA TYR A 232 -24.83 -69.56 -24.86
C TYR A 232 -23.40 -69.61 -24.31
N GLY A 233 -22.82 -70.81 -24.29
CA GLY A 233 -21.36 -70.98 -24.24
C GLY A 233 -20.77 -70.70 -25.63
N LEU A 234 -19.92 -69.69 -25.73
CA LEU A 234 -19.36 -69.21 -26.99
C LEU A 234 -18.23 -70.15 -27.50
N THR A 235 -18.58 -71.27 -28.15
CA THR A 235 -17.66 -72.01 -29.02
C THR A 235 -18.31 -72.36 -30.36
N SER A 236 -17.87 -71.65 -31.40
CA SER A 236 -17.98 -71.83 -32.85
C SER A 236 -18.96 -72.85 -33.47
N LYS A 237 -19.68 -72.32 -34.47
CA LYS A 237 -20.18 -72.94 -35.72
C LYS A 237 -21.46 -73.81 -35.65
N LYS A 238 -22.53 -73.21 -36.20
CA LYS A 238 -23.66 -73.79 -36.94
C LYS A 238 -24.59 -74.71 -36.15
N ILE A 239 -25.81 -74.26 -35.88
CA ILE A 239 -27.00 -74.54 -36.71
C ILE A 239 -28.15 -73.62 -36.24
N LEU A 240 -28.64 -72.87 -37.22
CA LEU A 240 -29.93 -72.19 -37.34
C LEU A 240 -31.07 -72.97 -36.67
N THR A 241 -31.87 -72.31 -35.82
CA THR A 241 -33.37 -72.33 -35.92
C THR A 241 -34.13 -71.43 -34.92
N THR A 242 -33.49 -70.52 -34.18
CA THR A 242 -34.20 -69.42 -33.45
C THR A 242 -33.31 -68.16 -33.35
N GLU A 243 -32.65 -67.79 -34.44
CA GLU A 243 -31.66 -66.69 -34.52
C GLU A 243 -32.25 -65.34 -35.03
N ASP A 244 -33.55 -65.26 -35.32
CA ASP A 244 -34.06 -64.25 -36.26
C ASP A 244 -34.03 -62.79 -35.74
N ALA A 245 -34.28 -62.52 -34.46
CA ALA A 245 -34.43 -61.12 -34.02
C ALA A 245 -33.09 -60.39 -33.81
N CYS A 246 -32.13 -60.98 -33.09
CA CYS A 246 -30.84 -60.34 -32.81
C CYS A 246 -29.91 -60.33 -34.02
N PHE A 247 -29.95 -61.39 -34.83
CA PHE A 247 -29.10 -61.49 -36.02
C PHE A 247 -29.57 -60.49 -37.10
N GLU A 248 -30.88 -60.35 -37.32
CA GLU A 248 -31.39 -59.31 -38.23
C GLU A 248 -31.04 -57.89 -37.76
N LEU A 249 -31.20 -57.60 -36.46
CA LEU A 249 -30.82 -56.29 -35.90
C LEU A 249 -29.33 -55.98 -36.11
N ALA A 250 -28.45 -56.96 -35.88
CA ALA A 250 -27.02 -56.81 -36.11
C ALA A 250 -26.67 -56.67 -37.60
N LEU A 251 -27.37 -57.40 -38.48
CA LEU A 251 -27.17 -57.32 -39.93
C LEU A 251 -27.63 -55.97 -40.48
N HIS A 252 -28.81 -55.48 -40.07
CA HIS A 252 -29.33 -54.17 -40.44
C HIS A 252 -28.44 -53.04 -39.92
N PHE A 253 -27.99 -53.13 -38.67
CA PHE A 253 -27.05 -52.16 -38.11
C PHE A 253 -25.72 -52.12 -38.89
N LYS A 254 -25.19 -53.29 -39.27
CA LYS A 254 -23.96 -53.40 -40.06
C LYS A 254 -24.13 -52.85 -41.48
N LEU A 255 -25.26 -53.14 -42.14
CA LEU A 255 -25.59 -52.58 -43.46
C LEU A 255 -25.72 -51.05 -43.41
N SER A 256 -26.36 -50.49 -42.38
CA SER A 256 -26.46 -49.04 -42.17
C SER A 256 -25.10 -48.39 -41.89
N ILE A 257 -24.20 -49.06 -41.17
CA ILE A 257 -22.81 -48.61 -40.98
C ILE A 257 -22.03 -48.64 -42.29
N ASP A 258 -22.16 -49.69 -43.09
CA ASP A 258 -21.43 -49.83 -44.34
C ASP A 258 -21.93 -48.82 -45.40
N LEU A 259 -23.24 -48.55 -45.45
CA LEU A 259 -23.82 -47.44 -46.23
C LEU A 259 -23.31 -46.06 -45.76
N LEU A 260 -23.14 -45.86 -44.45
CA LEU A 260 -22.55 -44.63 -43.90
C LEU A 260 -21.06 -44.51 -44.26
N LYS A 261 -20.30 -45.62 -44.24
CA LYS A 261 -18.87 -45.65 -44.61
C LYS A 261 -18.66 -45.34 -46.09
N ASP A 262 -19.47 -45.92 -46.97
CA ASP A 262 -19.40 -45.68 -48.41
C ASP A 262 -19.80 -44.25 -48.79
N SER A 263 -20.62 -43.61 -47.95
CA SER A 263 -21.04 -42.22 -48.12
C SER A 263 -20.09 -41.20 -47.48
N LEU A 264 -19.24 -41.58 -46.51
CA LEU A 264 -18.24 -40.70 -45.88
C LEU A 264 -16.98 -40.46 -46.75
N PRO A 265 -16.28 -39.32 -46.57
CA PRO A 265 -15.33 -38.78 -47.56
C PRO A 265 -13.93 -39.44 -47.60
N TRP A 266 -13.71 -40.58 -46.95
CA TRP A 266 -12.51 -41.41 -47.17
C TRP A 266 -12.65 -42.25 -48.44
N ASN A 267 -13.12 -41.61 -49.51
CA ASN A 267 -13.19 -42.25 -50.80
C ASN A 267 -11.74 -42.47 -51.31
N LYS A 268 -11.53 -43.38 -52.27
CA LYS A 268 -10.18 -43.71 -52.80
C LYS A 268 -9.39 -42.49 -53.31
N ARG A 269 -10.03 -41.33 -53.52
CA ARG A 269 -9.47 -40.09 -54.09
C ARG A 269 -8.68 -39.22 -53.09
N THR A 270 -9.08 -39.13 -51.83
CA THR A 270 -8.47 -38.22 -50.82
C THR A 270 -7.54 -38.93 -49.84
N HIS A 271 -7.63 -40.26 -49.75
CA HIS A 271 -6.83 -41.09 -48.84
C HIS A 271 -5.31 -40.90 -49.01
N ARG A 272 -4.84 -40.74 -50.26
CA ARG A 272 -3.40 -40.55 -50.54
C ARG A 272 -2.86 -39.25 -49.96
N PHE A 273 -3.59 -38.14 -50.08
CA PHE A 273 -3.23 -36.83 -49.54
C PHE A 273 -3.02 -36.88 -48.01
N PHE A 274 -3.99 -37.44 -47.26
CA PHE A 274 -3.89 -37.50 -45.79
C PHE A 274 -2.80 -38.47 -45.31
N LYS A 275 -2.52 -39.55 -46.05
CA LYS A 275 -1.39 -40.43 -45.75
C LYS A 275 -0.06 -39.67 -45.89
N SER A 276 0.11 -38.92 -46.98
CA SER A 276 1.30 -38.08 -47.19
C SER A 276 1.43 -36.95 -46.16
N LEU A 277 0.30 -36.37 -45.71
CA LEU A 277 0.29 -35.35 -44.66
C LEU A 277 0.78 -35.91 -43.31
N GLN A 278 0.37 -37.13 -42.95
CA GLN A 278 0.82 -37.80 -41.74
C GLN A 278 2.33 -38.14 -41.82
N GLU A 279 2.80 -38.61 -42.98
CA GLU A 279 4.23 -38.89 -43.21
C GLU A 279 5.08 -37.61 -43.14
N LEU A 280 4.60 -36.49 -43.68
CA LEU A 280 5.25 -35.18 -43.56
C LEU A 280 5.45 -34.77 -42.09
N TRP A 281 4.41 -34.93 -41.26
CA TRP A 281 4.48 -34.56 -39.85
C TRP A 281 5.53 -35.40 -39.10
N VAL A 282 5.45 -36.73 -39.23
CA VAL A 282 6.33 -37.67 -38.52
C VAL A 282 7.79 -37.47 -38.91
N THR A 283 8.07 -37.18 -40.18
CA THR A 283 9.45 -37.06 -40.67
C THR A 283 10.11 -35.74 -40.30
N ARG A 284 9.36 -34.63 -40.24
CA ARG A 284 9.93 -33.27 -40.11
C ARG A 284 9.59 -32.53 -38.83
N PHE A 285 8.49 -32.87 -38.15
CA PHE A 285 7.96 -32.07 -37.03
C PHE A 285 7.88 -32.83 -35.71
N ASP A 286 7.78 -34.16 -35.71
CA ASP A 286 7.70 -34.99 -34.47
C ASP A 286 8.94 -34.88 -33.57
N LYS A 287 10.10 -34.51 -34.14
CA LYS A 287 11.39 -34.38 -33.42
C LYS A 287 11.73 -32.95 -33.00
N LEU A 288 10.81 -32.00 -33.17
CA LEU A 288 11.06 -30.64 -32.71
C LEU A 288 11.14 -30.62 -31.17
N VAL A 289 11.80 -29.63 -30.60
CA VAL A 289 11.83 -29.42 -29.15
C VAL A 289 11.28 -28.03 -28.89
N ILE A 290 10.22 -27.91 -28.09
CA ILE A 290 9.64 -26.61 -27.73
C ILE A 290 10.52 -25.96 -26.66
N PHE A 291 10.77 -26.68 -25.57
CA PHE A 291 11.61 -26.23 -24.47
C PHE A 291 12.91 -27.02 -24.45
N ASP A 292 14.00 -26.36 -24.84
CA ASP A 292 15.33 -26.93 -24.71
C ASP A 292 15.82 -26.79 -23.26
N ILE A 293 15.80 -27.90 -22.53
CA ILE A 293 16.22 -28.00 -21.12
C ILE A 293 17.73 -28.35 -21.03
N SER A 294 18.41 -28.58 -22.16
CA SER A 294 19.82 -28.99 -22.14
C SER A 294 20.74 -27.85 -21.74
N THR A 295 21.32 -27.91 -20.54
CA THR A 295 22.35 -26.94 -20.12
C THR A 295 23.74 -27.48 -20.41
N ASN A 296 24.53 -26.74 -21.20
CA ASN A 296 25.93 -27.08 -21.47
C ASN A 296 26.83 -26.89 -20.24
N GLN A 297 26.34 -26.22 -19.20
CA GLN A 297 27.04 -25.94 -17.96
C GLN A 297 26.30 -26.51 -16.76
N TRP A 298 27.11 -26.93 -15.80
CA TRP A 298 26.74 -27.36 -14.45
C TRP A 298 25.83 -26.36 -13.70
N ARG A 299 26.06 -25.06 -13.91
CA ARG A 299 25.27 -23.95 -13.35
C ARG A 299 24.87 -23.01 -14.47
N THR A 300 23.59 -22.70 -14.55
CA THR A 300 23.05 -21.71 -15.48
C THR A 300 22.34 -20.61 -14.69
N ASN A 301 22.62 -19.35 -15.03
CA ASN A 301 21.87 -18.22 -14.47
C ASN A 301 20.41 -18.29 -14.92
N ALA A 302 19.49 -17.86 -14.05
CA ALA A 302 18.06 -17.80 -14.33
C ALA A 302 17.73 -17.11 -15.66
N ASP A 303 18.30 -15.93 -15.92
CA ASP A 303 18.03 -15.16 -17.15
C ASP A 303 18.52 -15.88 -18.42
N SER A 304 19.66 -16.56 -18.33
CA SER A 304 20.20 -17.33 -19.46
C SER A 304 19.34 -18.55 -19.77
N PHE A 305 18.80 -19.19 -18.74
CA PHE A 305 17.90 -20.33 -18.87
C PHE A 305 16.56 -19.91 -19.51
N LEU A 306 15.96 -18.83 -19.02
CA LEU A 306 14.74 -18.25 -19.62
C LEU A 306 14.94 -17.86 -21.10
N ALA A 307 16.06 -17.20 -21.41
CA ALA A 307 16.37 -16.82 -22.78
C ALA A 307 16.50 -18.04 -23.72
N GLN A 308 17.09 -19.14 -23.23
CA GLN A 308 17.20 -20.40 -23.99
C GLN A 308 15.83 -21.01 -24.27
N LEU A 309 14.97 -21.12 -23.24
CA LEU A 309 13.61 -21.63 -23.39
C LEU A 309 12.79 -20.79 -24.39
N GLY A 310 12.80 -19.47 -24.24
CA GLY A 310 12.08 -18.56 -25.14
C GLY A 310 12.61 -18.59 -26.58
N CYS A 311 13.92 -18.75 -26.79
CA CYS A 311 14.48 -18.91 -28.14
C CYS A 311 14.06 -20.23 -28.79
N SER A 312 14.10 -21.33 -28.04
CA SER A 312 13.70 -22.66 -28.51
C SER A 312 12.23 -22.67 -28.94
N MET A 313 11.34 -22.13 -28.10
CA MET A 313 9.91 -22.06 -28.36
C MET A 313 9.62 -21.25 -29.64
N ARG A 314 10.16 -20.03 -29.74
CA ARG A 314 9.95 -19.16 -30.92
C ARG A 314 10.49 -19.80 -32.20
N ALA A 315 11.63 -20.51 -32.13
CA ALA A 315 12.17 -21.24 -33.28
C ALA A 315 11.24 -22.37 -33.73
N ALA A 316 10.70 -23.16 -32.79
CA ALA A 316 9.77 -24.25 -33.09
C ALA A 316 8.49 -23.74 -33.78
N PHE A 317 7.84 -22.71 -33.23
CA PHE A 317 6.62 -22.14 -33.82
C PHE A 317 6.86 -21.41 -35.14
N THR A 318 8.01 -20.75 -35.31
CA THR A 318 8.39 -20.14 -36.60
C THR A 318 8.53 -21.20 -37.68
N ARG A 319 9.14 -22.34 -37.33
CA ARG A 319 9.32 -23.47 -38.24
C ARG A 319 7.98 -24.09 -38.65
N ILE A 320 7.05 -24.26 -37.70
CA ILE A 320 5.67 -24.70 -38.02
C ILE A 320 5.01 -23.65 -38.93
N ARG A 321 5.05 -22.37 -38.58
CA ARG A 321 4.36 -21.29 -39.33
C ARG A 321 4.84 -21.14 -40.77
N ILE A 322 6.10 -21.42 -41.05
CA ILE A 322 6.68 -21.28 -42.39
C ILE A 322 6.71 -22.64 -43.09
N GLU A 323 7.46 -23.61 -42.55
CA GLU A 323 7.77 -24.87 -43.21
C GLU A 323 6.53 -25.77 -43.37
N PHE A 324 5.68 -25.90 -42.34
CA PHE A 324 4.51 -26.78 -42.43
C PHE A 324 3.51 -26.28 -43.48
N TYR A 325 3.17 -24.99 -43.47
CA TYR A 325 2.21 -24.42 -44.40
C TYR A 325 2.70 -24.46 -45.85
N THR A 326 3.98 -24.19 -46.10
CA THR A 326 4.57 -24.32 -47.45
C THR A 326 4.54 -25.76 -47.96
N GLN A 327 4.85 -26.74 -47.12
CA GLN A 327 4.83 -28.15 -47.51
C GLN A 327 3.39 -28.66 -47.72
N LEU A 328 2.45 -28.19 -46.89
CA LEU A 328 1.03 -28.49 -47.03
C LEU A 328 0.46 -27.95 -48.35
N GLU A 329 0.84 -26.73 -48.74
CA GLU A 329 0.47 -26.14 -50.04
C GLU A 329 0.92 -27.03 -51.19
N MET A 330 2.18 -27.48 -51.18
CA MET A 330 2.73 -28.36 -52.19
C MET A 330 1.98 -29.70 -52.28
N LEU A 331 1.69 -30.33 -51.13
CA LEU A 331 0.93 -31.59 -51.06
C LEU A 331 -0.51 -31.44 -51.59
N LEU A 332 -1.16 -30.31 -51.30
CA LEU A 332 -2.53 -30.03 -51.74
C LEU A 332 -2.61 -29.99 -53.27
N PHE A 333 -1.67 -29.29 -53.91
CA PHE A 333 -1.68 -29.11 -55.36
C PHE A 333 -1.15 -30.32 -56.15
N SER A 334 -0.36 -31.22 -55.52
CA SER A 334 0.17 -32.42 -56.17
C SER A 334 -0.74 -33.65 -56.07
N GLU A 335 -1.38 -33.88 -54.92
CA GLU A 335 -2.07 -35.16 -54.64
C GLU A 335 -3.59 -35.12 -54.90
N ILE A 336 -4.22 -33.93 -54.96
CA ILE A 336 -5.67 -33.80 -55.17
C ILE A 336 -5.98 -33.61 -56.67
N LEU A 337 -6.79 -34.52 -57.23
CA LEU A 337 -7.27 -34.45 -58.60
C LEU A 337 -8.16 -33.21 -58.81
N GLY A 338 -7.85 -32.37 -59.81
CA GLY A 338 -8.59 -31.13 -60.12
C GLY A 338 -8.01 -29.85 -59.50
N SER A 339 -6.83 -29.93 -58.86
CA SER A 339 -6.23 -28.85 -58.07
C SER A 339 -6.04 -27.50 -58.76
N ARG A 340 -5.92 -27.48 -60.10
CA ARG A 340 -5.77 -26.26 -60.90
C ARG A 340 -7.03 -25.40 -60.98
N GLN A 341 -8.21 -25.99 -60.78
CA GLN A 341 -9.49 -25.28 -60.82
C GLN A 341 -9.77 -24.49 -59.52
N PHE A 342 -8.98 -24.75 -58.47
CA PHE A 342 -9.18 -24.16 -57.16
C PHE A 342 -8.74 -22.70 -57.06
N ILE A 343 -7.82 -22.28 -57.92
CA ILE A 343 -7.26 -20.91 -57.93
C ILE A 343 -8.31 -19.88 -58.41
N SER A 344 -9.33 -20.32 -59.15
CA SER A 344 -10.39 -19.47 -59.73
C SER A 344 -11.75 -19.58 -59.01
N LEU A 345 -11.82 -20.23 -57.84
CA LEU A 345 -13.07 -20.35 -57.07
C LEU A 345 -13.43 -19.02 -56.39
N ASP A 346 -14.71 -18.70 -56.32
CA ASP A 346 -15.23 -17.63 -55.45
C ASP A 346 -15.55 -18.16 -54.04
N TYR A 347 -15.79 -17.27 -53.07
CA TYR A 347 -16.01 -17.64 -51.66
C TYR A 347 -17.24 -18.53 -51.47
N HIS A 348 -18.30 -18.33 -52.26
CA HIS A 348 -19.54 -19.11 -52.15
C HIS A 348 -19.36 -20.52 -52.73
N ALA A 349 -18.66 -20.65 -53.86
CA ALA A 349 -18.29 -21.94 -54.46
C ALA A 349 -17.26 -22.68 -53.60
N PHE A 350 -16.31 -21.99 -52.95
CA PHE A 350 -15.42 -22.59 -51.97
C PHE A 350 -16.20 -23.20 -50.80
N ASN A 351 -17.23 -22.50 -50.31
CA ASN A 351 -18.05 -22.96 -49.19
C ASN A 351 -18.85 -24.24 -49.46
N GLU A 352 -19.24 -24.45 -50.73
CA GLU A 352 -19.94 -25.63 -51.22
C GLU A 352 -19.01 -26.69 -51.84
N SER A 353 -17.68 -26.46 -51.84
CA SER A 353 -16.70 -27.35 -52.49
C SER A 353 -16.12 -28.43 -51.57
N GLU A 354 -15.59 -29.50 -52.17
CA GLU A 354 -14.86 -30.55 -51.44
C GLU A 354 -13.58 -30.02 -50.74
N LEU A 355 -13.02 -28.90 -51.21
CA LEU A 355 -11.80 -28.30 -50.65
C LEU A 355 -11.97 -27.80 -49.22
N ARG A 356 -13.12 -27.19 -48.90
CA ARG A 356 -13.38 -26.68 -47.55
C ARG A 356 -13.34 -27.80 -46.51
N ARG A 357 -13.79 -29.00 -46.89
CA ARG A 357 -13.73 -30.21 -46.04
C ARG A 357 -12.29 -30.68 -45.85
N ILE A 358 -11.46 -30.61 -46.90
CA ILE A 358 -10.04 -30.95 -46.82
C ILE A 358 -9.30 -29.98 -45.88
N PHE A 359 -9.50 -28.66 -46.04
CA PHE A 359 -8.90 -27.67 -45.14
C PHE A 359 -9.38 -27.80 -43.69
N LEU A 360 -10.67 -28.12 -43.46
CA LEU A 360 -11.19 -28.40 -42.13
C LEU A 360 -10.52 -29.63 -41.48
N ALA A 361 -10.32 -30.71 -42.23
CA ALA A 361 -9.62 -31.89 -41.73
C ALA A 361 -8.14 -31.60 -41.42
N VAL A 362 -7.49 -30.78 -42.25
CA VAL A 362 -6.10 -30.34 -42.01
C VAL A 362 -5.99 -29.42 -40.78
N ARG A 363 -6.96 -28.53 -40.55
CA ARG A 363 -7.04 -27.72 -39.31
C ARG A 363 -7.08 -28.61 -38.07
N ILE A 364 -7.98 -29.60 -38.06
CA ILE A 364 -8.15 -30.53 -36.95
C ILE A 364 -6.85 -31.32 -36.71
N PHE A 365 -6.24 -31.81 -37.79
CA PHE A 365 -4.95 -32.49 -37.72
C PHE A 365 -3.87 -31.63 -37.05
N LEU A 366 -3.70 -30.39 -37.50
CA LEU A 366 -2.68 -29.48 -37.00
C LEU A 366 -2.91 -29.12 -35.53
N VAL A 367 -4.16 -28.80 -35.14
CA VAL A 367 -4.51 -28.48 -33.75
C VAL A 367 -4.16 -29.64 -32.82
N ASN A 368 -4.53 -30.88 -33.17
CA ASN A 368 -4.25 -32.04 -32.32
C ASN A 368 -2.76 -32.30 -32.16
N ARG A 369 -1.99 -32.13 -33.23
CA ARG A 369 -0.54 -32.34 -33.19
C ARG A 369 0.17 -31.29 -32.32
N ILE A 370 -0.21 -30.02 -32.47
CA ILE A 370 0.30 -28.93 -31.62
C ILE A 370 -0.04 -29.19 -30.15
N ARG A 371 -1.28 -29.59 -29.84
CA ARG A 371 -1.70 -29.90 -28.47
C ARG A 371 -0.88 -31.00 -27.82
N THR A 372 -0.65 -32.09 -28.56
CA THR A 372 0.14 -33.22 -28.07
C THR A 372 1.57 -32.78 -27.78
N PHE A 373 2.16 -32.02 -28.70
CA PHE A 373 3.53 -31.57 -28.64
C PHE A 373 3.81 -30.62 -27.45
N ILE A 374 2.85 -29.76 -27.11
CA ILE A 374 2.94 -28.86 -25.94
C ILE A 374 2.79 -29.61 -24.63
N LEU A 375 1.85 -30.54 -24.55
CA LEU A 375 1.66 -31.33 -23.34
C LEU A 375 2.90 -32.18 -23.02
N GLU A 376 3.58 -32.71 -24.02
CA GLU A 376 4.86 -33.41 -23.83
C GLU A 376 5.96 -32.45 -23.36
N ALA A 377 6.13 -31.28 -24.01
CA ALA A 377 7.13 -30.30 -23.59
C ALA A 377 6.90 -29.77 -22.16
N LEU A 378 5.64 -29.59 -21.74
CA LEU A 378 5.31 -29.18 -20.37
C LEU A 378 5.59 -30.30 -19.36
N LYS A 379 5.33 -31.56 -19.71
CA LYS A 379 5.70 -32.70 -18.85
C LYS A 379 7.20 -32.78 -18.64
N ASP A 380 8.00 -32.56 -19.69
CA ASP A 380 9.45 -32.55 -19.60
C ASP A 380 9.95 -31.41 -18.69
N LEU A 381 9.34 -30.22 -18.80
CA LEU A 381 9.64 -29.08 -17.94
C LEU A 381 9.24 -29.33 -16.47
N VAL A 382 8.05 -29.90 -16.22
CA VAL A 382 7.61 -30.31 -14.87
C VAL A 382 8.58 -31.33 -14.29
N HIS A 383 8.99 -32.33 -15.08
CA HIS A 383 9.95 -33.35 -14.65
C HIS A 383 11.30 -32.73 -14.30
N PHE A 384 11.77 -31.74 -15.06
CA PHE A 384 12.99 -31.01 -14.74
C PHE A 384 12.91 -30.35 -13.36
N PHE A 385 11.81 -29.68 -12.98
CA PHE A 385 11.71 -29.05 -11.66
C PHE A 385 11.44 -30.00 -10.49
N THR A 386 10.92 -31.21 -10.76
CA THR A 386 10.47 -32.18 -9.73
C THR A 386 11.43 -33.36 -9.50
N THR A 387 12.50 -33.49 -10.29
CA THR A 387 13.42 -34.65 -10.27
C THR A 387 14.33 -34.74 -9.05
N VAL A 388 14.54 -33.65 -8.32
CA VAL A 388 15.52 -33.59 -7.23
C VAL A 388 14.79 -33.50 -5.89
N GLU A 389 14.95 -34.52 -5.04
CA GLU A 389 14.38 -34.56 -3.69
C GLU A 389 14.85 -33.38 -2.82
N ASP A 390 13.92 -32.83 -2.03
CA ASP A 390 14.16 -31.73 -1.10
C ASP A 390 15.15 -32.13 0.00
N GLY A 391 16.42 -31.75 -0.16
CA GLY A 391 17.47 -31.96 0.83
C GLY A 391 18.73 -31.15 0.54
N VAL A 392 19.53 -30.88 1.58
CA VAL A 392 20.85 -30.24 1.43
C VAL A 392 21.79 -31.25 0.76
N ILE A 393 21.86 -31.22 -0.57
CA ILE A 393 22.72 -32.12 -1.34
C ILE A 393 24.18 -31.63 -1.23
N PRO A 394 25.14 -32.49 -0.85
CA PRO A 394 26.56 -32.15 -0.90
C PRO A 394 26.99 -31.79 -2.33
N LEU A 395 27.85 -30.76 -2.46
CA LEU A 395 28.38 -30.23 -3.74
C LEU A 395 28.94 -31.30 -4.71
N SER A 396 29.35 -32.46 -4.20
CA SER A 396 29.84 -33.61 -4.95
C SER A 396 28.77 -34.43 -5.67
N ARG A 397 27.56 -34.57 -5.09
CA ARG A 397 26.39 -35.17 -5.77
C ARG A 397 25.66 -34.18 -6.64
N ALA A 398 25.67 -32.91 -6.23
CA ALA A 398 25.20 -31.84 -7.06
C ALA A 398 25.84 -32.02 -8.44
N ARG A 399 27.19 -32.01 -8.57
CA ARG A 399 28.02 -31.93 -9.81
C ARG A 399 27.60 -32.74 -11.07
N LYS A 400 26.60 -33.62 -10.98
CA LYS A 400 26.04 -34.45 -12.06
C LYS A 400 24.66 -34.00 -12.58
N ILE A 401 24.00 -33.05 -11.92
CA ILE A 401 22.65 -32.52 -12.21
C ILE A 401 22.71 -31.05 -12.67
N SER A 402 22.12 -30.70 -13.80
CA SER A 402 22.02 -29.29 -14.24
C SER A 402 21.23 -28.44 -13.24
N LEU A 403 21.86 -27.43 -12.61
CA LEU A 403 21.22 -26.56 -11.62
C LEU A 403 21.11 -25.10 -12.09
N ILE A 404 20.00 -24.45 -11.72
CA ILE A 404 19.78 -23.02 -11.94
C ILE A 404 20.34 -22.24 -10.75
N GLU A 405 21.30 -21.35 -10.98
CA GLU A 405 21.88 -20.52 -9.90
C GLU A 405 21.06 -19.25 -9.67
N ILE A 406 20.69 -19.05 -8.41
CA ILE A 406 19.93 -17.89 -7.92
C ILE A 406 20.78 -17.18 -6.88
N GLN A 407 20.93 -15.86 -7.04
CA GLN A 407 21.74 -15.04 -6.15
C GLN A 407 20.85 -14.36 -5.11
N LEU A 408 21.14 -14.62 -3.84
CA LEU A 408 20.64 -13.80 -2.75
C LEU A 408 21.53 -12.55 -2.65
N THR A 409 20.93 -11.38 -2.65
CA THR A 409 21.59 -10.07 -2.56
C THR A 409 20.97 -9.27 -1.44
N VAL A 410 21.61 -8.18 -1.01
CA VAL A 410 21.04 -7.25 -0.02
C VAL A 410 20.63 -5.99 -0.76
N SER A 411 19.39 -5.53 -0.57
CA SER A 411 18.88 -4.27 -1.13
C SER A 411 19.41 -3.06 -0.36
N ASP A 412 19.22 -1.85 -0.89
CA ASP A 412 19.63 -0.59 -0.22
C ASP A 412 19.02 -0.41 1.18
N SER A 413 17.92 -1.11 1.47
CA SER A 413 17.26 -1.18 2.78
C SER A 413 17.93 -2.12 3.80
N GLY A 414 19.03 -2.79 3.43
CA GLY A 414 19.73 -3.74 4.31
C GLY A 414 19.01 -5.08 4.51
N LEU A 415 17.96 -5.36 3.74
CA LEU A 415 17.21 -6.62 3.76
C LEU A 415 17.67 -7.57 2.65
N PRO A 416 17.69 -8.90 2.89
CA PRO A 416 18.02 -9.89 1.86
C PRO A 416 16.88 -9.99 0.83
N CYS A 417 17.22 -9.93 -0.45
CA CYS A 417 16.29 -10.11 -1.57
C CYS A 417 16.90 -11.02 -2.64
N SER A 418 16.04 -11.69 -3.43
CA SER A 418 16.47 -12.54 -4.55
C SER A 418 15.83 -12.07 -5.85
N PRO A 419 16.36 -11.01 -6.48
CA PRO A 419 15.81 -10.49 -7.75
C PRO A 419 15.85 -11.56 -8.85
N SER A 420 16.91 -12.39 -8.87
CA SER A 420 17.05 -13.48 -9.84
C SER A 420 15.98 -14.59 -9.72
N PHE A 421 15.43 -14.83 -8.53
CA PHE A 421 14.30 -15.75 -8.36
C PHE A 421 12.98 -15.13 -8.83
N ALA A 422 12.76 -13.85 -8.55
CA ALA A 422 11.60 -13.14 -9.07
C ALA A 422 11.60 -13.14 -10.61
N SER A 423 12.75 -12.83 -11.23
CA SER A 423 12.92 -12.92 -12.69
C SER A 423 12.63 -14.32 -13.21
N LEU A 424 13.09 -15.38 -12.55
CA LEU A 424 12.80 -16.76 -12.93
C LEU A 424 11.29 -17.07 -12.86
N ARG A 425 10.64 -16.70 -11.75
CA ARG A 425 9.22 -17.00 -11.50
C ARG A 425 8.31 -16.27 -12.50
N PHE A 426 8.47 -14.95 -12.62
CA PHE A 426 7.65 -14.15 -13.52
C PHE A 426 7.99 -14.46 -14.99
N GLY A 427 9.28 -14.59 -15.32
CA GLY A 427 9.70 -14.92 -16.68
C GLY A 427 9.21 -16.30 -17.16
N LEU A 428 9.13 -17.31 -16.28
CA LEU A 428 8.52 -18.60 -16.64
C LEU A 428 7.01 -18.48 -16.85
N ALA A 429 6.31 -17.70 -16.03
CA ALA A 429 4.88 -17.46 -16.22
C ALA A 429 4.61 -16.74 -17.56
N ASP A 430 5.38 -15.69 -17.86
CA ASP A 430 5.30 -14.95 -19.12
C ASP A 430 5.59 -15.84 -20.33
N LEU A 431 6.59 -16.73 -20.24
CA LEU A 431 6.89 -17.68 -21.32
C LEU A 431 5.76 -18.70 -21.55
N LEU A 432 5.05 -19.12 -20.50
CA LEU A 432 3.90 -20.01 -20.63
C LEU A 432 2.70 -19.30 -21.27
N ASP A 433 2.52 -18.01 -20.98
CA ASP A 433 1.50 -17.19 -21.61
C ASP A 433 1.86 -16.87 -23.09
N GLU A 434 3.13 -16.57 -23.38
CA GLU A 434 3.64 -16.41 -24.74
C GLU A 434 3.49 -17.71 -25.55
N LEU A 435 3.68 -18.88 -24.91
CA LEU A 435 3.43 -20.18 -25.53
C LEU A 435 1.96 -20.30 -25.96
N LEU A 436 1.02 -19.98 -25.05
CA LEU A 436 -0.42 -20.04 -25.32
C LEU A 436 -0.81 -19.10 -26.46
N ASP A 437 -0.33 -17.87 -26.44
CA ASP A 437 -0.56 -16.88 -27.47
C ASP A 437 0.02 -17.33 -28.82
N SER A 438 1.23 -17.87 -28.83
CA SER A 438 1.87 -18.38 -30.05
C SER A 438 1.08 -19.52 -30.68
N CYS A 439 0.47 -20.38 -29.87
CA CYS A 439 -0.35 -21.51 -30.33
C CYS A 439 -1.71 -21.07 -30.87
N ASN A 440 -2.37 -20.17 -30.16
CA ASN A 440 -3.70 -19.70 -30.51
C ASN A 440 -3.65 -18.81 -31.75
N ASN A 441 -2.61 -17.99 -31.90
CA ASN A 441 -2.44 -17.06 -33.04
C ASN A 441 -1.93 -17.70 -34.34
N LEU A 442 -1.76 -19.02 -34.40
CA LEU A 442 -1.41 -19.69 -35.65
C LEU A 442 -2.55 -19.54 -36.68
N PRO A 443 -2.24 -19.17 -37.94
CA PRO A 443 -3.26 -18.90 -38.95
C PRO A 443 -3.90 -20.20 -39.44
N THR A 444 -5.15 -20.12 -39.85
CA THR A 444 -5.82 -21.28 -40.46
C THR A 444 -5.24 -21.62 -41.84
N PRO A 445 -5.01 -22.91 -42.19
CA PRO A 445 -4.36 -23.32 -43.42
C PRO A 445 -4.94 -22.73 -44.72
N GLU A 446 -6.25 -22.61 -44.85
CA GLU A 446 -6.92 -21.99 -46.01
C GLU A 446 -6.62 -20.49 -46.11
N SER A 447 -6.50 -19.77 -45.00
CA SER A 447 -6.16 -18.33 -45.03
C SER A 447 -4.73 -18.09 -45.56
N VAL A 448 -3.83 -19.07 -45.37
CA VAL A 448 -2.43 -18.99 -45.81
C VAL A 448 -2.26 -19.46 -47.24
N ILE A 449 -3.01 -20.50 -47.64
CA ILE A 449 -2.86 -21.19 -48.93
C ILE A 449 -3.77 -20.56 -50.01
N MET A 450 -5.02 -20.22 -49.67
CA MET A 450 -6.00 -19.66 -50.61
C MET A 450 -6.01 -18.13 -50.58
N ARG A 451 -4.84 -17.51 -50.83
CA ARG A 451 -4.60 -16.06 -50.69
C ARG A 451 -5.43 -15.16 -51.62
N THR A 452 -6.05 -15.74 -52.65
CA THR A 452 -6.89 -15.03 -53.64
C THR A 452 -8.32 -14.80 -53.16
N LEU A 453 -8.73 -15.44 -52.06
CA LEU A 453 -10.04 -15.28 -51.42
C LEU A 453 -9.90 -14.38 -50.18
N ASP A 454 -10.75 -13.37 -50.04
CA ASP A 454 -10.76 -12.45 -48.88
C ASP A 454 -11.30 -13.14 -47.62
N PHE A 455 -10.46 -13.95 -46.97
CA PHE A 455 -10.78 -14.52 -45.66
C PHE A 455 -10.55 -13.48 -44.54
N GLN A 456 -11.49 -13.40 -43.59
CA GLN A 456 -11.21 -12.77 -42.30
C GLN A 456 -10.06 -13.53 -41.62
N ARG A 457 -9.18 -12.82 -40.88
CA ARG A 457 -8.04 -13.43 -40.19
C ARG A 457 -8.53 -14.42 -39.12
N CYS A 458 -8.68 -15.68 -39.50
CA CYS A 458 -9.12 -16.75 -38.63
C CYS A 458 -7.90 -17.48 -38.05
N THR A 459 -7.81 -17.49 -36.73
CA THR A 459 -6.81 -18.20 -35.93
C THR A 459 -7.28 -19.61 -35.57
N LEU A 460 -6.35 -20.51 -35.23
CA LEU A 460 -6.66 -21.90 -34.91
C LEU A 460 -7.31 -22.09 -33.53
N ASN A 461 -7.09 -21.16 -32.57
CA ASN A 461 -7.63 -21.20 -31.20
C ASN A 461 -7.51 -22.61 -30.59
N SER A 462 -6.28 -23.10 -30.52
CA SER A 462 -5.95 -24.50 -30.25
C SER A 462 -6.23 -24.93 -28.81
N PHE A 463 -6.30 -24.01 -27.84
CA PHE A 463 -6.55 -24.29 -26.41
C PHE A 463 -7.69 -23.42 -25.85
N GLY A 464 -8.54 -24.01 -24.99
CA GLY A 464 -9.49 -23.29 -24.15
C GLY A 464 -8.86 -22.78 -22.85
N ALA A 465 -9.53 -21.85 -22.15
CA ALA A 465 -9.02 -21.20 -20.94
C ALA A 465 -8.63 -22.19 -19.81
N ASP A 466 -9.29 -23.35 -19.73
CA ASP A 466 -9.18 -24.28 -18.58
C ASP A 466 -8.34 -25.55 -18.87
N GLU A 467 -7.66 -25.65 -20.02
CA GLU A 467 -7.12 -26.94 -20.51
C GLU A 467 -5.67 -27.26 -20.12
N LEU A 468 -5.03 -26.49 -19.22
CA LEU A 468 -3.60 -26.62 -18.88
C LEU A 468 -3.31 -26.70 -17.38
N SER A 469 -3.84 -27.73 -16.71
CA SER A 469 -3.59 -28.03 -15.29
C SER A 469 -2.11 -28.22 -14.91
N LEU A 470 -1.20 -28.41 -15.89
CA LEU A 470 0.24 -28.52 -15.67
C LEU A 470 0.93 -27.18 -15.36
N LYS A 471 0.32 -26.04 -15.73
CA LYS A 471 0.83 -24.68 -15.38
C LYS A 471 0.83 -24.49 -13.87
N ASP A 472 -0.25 -24.90 -13.21
CA ASP A 472 -0.42 -24.75 -11.76
C ASP A 472 0.59 -25.61 -10.98
N ILE A 473 0.88 -26.83 -11.47
CA ILE A 473 1.87 -27.73 -10.86
C ILE A 473 3.29 -27.13 -10.93
N LEU A 474 3.66 -26.51 -12.06
CA LEU A 474 4.94 -25.81 -12.22
C LEU A 474 5.06 -24.63 -11.25
N ILE A 475 4.02 -23.79 -11.17
CA ILE A 475 4.01 -22.60 -10.30
C ILE A 475 4.12 -23.02 -8.83
N ASN A 476 3.36 -24.05 -8.42
CA ASN A 476 3.41 -24.59 -7.05
C ASN A 476 4.81 -25.13 -6.68
N SER A 477 5.53 -25.74 -7.62
CA SER A 477 6.91 -26.21 -7.38
C SER A 477 7.90 -25.06 -7.15
N LEU A 478 7.70 -23.93 -7.84
CA LEU A 478 8.48 -22.71 -7.62
C LEU A 478 8.10 -22.04 -6.30
N ASP A 479 6.83 -22.07 -5.89
CA ASP A 479 6.37 -21.52 -4.60
C ASP A 479 6.98 -22.25 -3.38
N ALA A 480 7.16 -23.57 -3.48
CA ALA A 480 7.89 -24.33 -2.46
C ALA A 480 9.35 -23.83 -2.32
N THR A 481 10.01 -23.52 -3.44
CA THR A 481 11.36 -22.93 -3.43
C THR A 481 11.35 -21.50 -2.89
N GLY A 482 10.32 -20.72 -3.22
CA GLY A 482 10.10 -19.37 -2.69
C GLY A 482 10.03 -19.34 -1.16
N SER A 483 9.26 -20.27 -0.58
CA SER A 483 9.14 -20.43 0.88
C SER A 483 10.50 -20.66 1.57
N ARG A 484 11.40 -21.40 0.92
CA ARG A 484 12.74 -21.66 1.45
C ARG A 484 13.67 -20.44 1.36
N ILE A 485 13.52 -19.63 0.31
CA ILE A 485 14.20 -18.34 0.19
C ILE A 485 13.71 -17.39 1.28
N GLU A 486 12.40 -17.34 1.56
CA GLU A 486 11.84 -16.53 2.65
C GLU A 486 12.35 -16.93 4.03
N GLU A 487 12.50 -18.23 4.29
CA GLU A 487 13.10 -18.70 5.55
C GLU A 487 14.56 -18.23 5.70
N LEU A 488 15.36 -18.31 4.63
CA LEU A 488 16.72 -17.78 4.62
C LEU A 488 16.72 -16.26 4.82
N THR A 489 15.85 -15.53 4.13
CA THR A 489 15.68 -14.09 4.30
C THR A 489 15.34 -13.73 5.74
N ARG A 490 14.44 -14.47 6.40
CA ARG A 490 14.08 -14.24 7.81
C ARG A 490 15.26 -14.45 8.76
N LYS A 491 16.08 -15.48 8.52
CA LYS A 491 17.30 -15.75 9.31
C LYS A 491 18.32 -14.63 9.15
N TYR A 492 18.50 -14.10 7.95
CA TYR A 492 19.43 -12.99 7.70
C TYR A 492 18.88 -11.62 8.12
N ALA A 493 17.56 -11.43 8.13
CA ALA A 493 16.92 -10.18 8.53
C ALA A 493 17.20 -9.79 9.98
N HIS A 494 17.47 -10.77 10.88
CA HIS A 494 17.89 -10.48 12.24
C HIS A 494 19.18 -9.65 12.32
N PHE A 495 20.06 -9.78 11.31
CA PHE A 495 21.33 -9.04 11.24
C PHE A 495 21.20 -7.68 10.54
N SER A 496 19.99 -7.28 10.12
CA SER A 496 19.75 -5.97 9.49
C SER A 496 19.65 -4.83 10.51
N THR A 497 19.26 -5.12 11.75
CA THR A 497 19.12 -4.12 12.81
C THR A 497 20.45 -3.89 13.51
N LEU A 498 21.14 -2.81 13.16
CA LEU A 498 22.34 -2.37 13.86
C LEU A 498 21.99 -1.61 15.15
N PRO A 499 22.70 -1.86 16.27
CA PRO A 499 22.60 -1.01 17.45
C PRO A 499 23.02 0.44 17.12
N LEU A 500 22.44 1.43 17.80
CA LEU A 500 22.85 2.84 17.64
C LEU A 500 24.28 3.06 18.16
N ILE A 501 25.14 3.65 17.33
CA ILE A 501 26.50 4.07 17.75
C ILE A 501 26.39 5.34 18.59
N ASN A 502 26.30 5.18 19.91
CA ASN A 502 26.45 6.30 20.84
C ASN A 502 27.91 6.40 21.27
N GLY A 503 28.72 7.09 20.46
CA GLY A 503 30.17 7.21 20.64
C GLY A 503 30.65 7.98 21.89
N ALA A 504 29.75 8.43 22.78
CA ALA A 504 30.07 9.28 23.94
C ALA A 504 29.77 8.61 25.30
N TYR A 505 29.69 7.28 25.34
CA TYR A 505 29.25 6.56 26.55
C TYR A 505 30.38 5.88 27.33
N PHE A 506 31.55 5.57 26.73
CA PHE A 506 32.57 4.75 27.41
C PHE A 506 33.00 5.36 28.76
N THR A 507 33.33 6.66 28.77
CA THR A 507 33.73 7.37 29.99
C THR A 507 32.63 7.49 31.06
N ARG A 508 31.36 7.22 30.69
CA ARG A 508 30.16 7.31 31.56
C ARG A 508 29.55 5.93 31.87
N ALA A 509 29.96 4.89 31.15
CA ALA A 509 29.47 3.52 31.27
C ALA A 509 30.27 2.75 32.33
N LYS A 510 29.71 1.62 32.78
CA LYS A 510 30.50 0.60 33.46
C LYS A 510 31.30 -0.20 32.42
N ASP A 511 32.56 -0.52 32.74
CA ASP A 511 33.45 -1.29 31.88
C ASP A 511 32.83 -2.62 31.39
N THR A 512 32.01 -3.26 32.23
CA THR A 512 31.32 -4.53 31.90
C THR A 512 30.36 -4.40 30.72
N ILE A 513 29.64 -3.29 30.60
CA ILE A 513 28.65 -3.08 29.53
C ILE A 513 29.34 -2.96 28.18
N VAL A 514 30.51 -2.31 28.15
CA VAL A 514 31.28 -2.14 26.92
C VAL A 514 31.94 -3.45 26.51
N GLN A 515 32.44 -4.22 27.48
CA GLN A 515 32.95 -5.57 27.23
C GLN A 515 31.87 -6.46 26.63
N ASP A 516 30.68 -6.51 27.24
CA ASP A 516 29.54 -7.30 26.76
C ASP A 516 29.14 -6.91 25.34
N GLN A 517 29.13 -5.62 25.02
CA GLN A 517 28.84 -5.14 23.66
C GLN A 517 29.89 -5.58 22.64
N ILE A 518 31.17 -5.49 22.95
CA ILE A 518 32.24 -5.91 22.03
C ILE A 518 32.25 -7.43 21.84
N TYR A 519 31.99 -8.20 22.90
CA TYR A 519 31.82 -9.65 22.79
C TYR A 519 30.61 -10.02 21.92
N LEU A 520 29.46 -9.38 22.15
CA LEU A 520 28.25 -9.57 21.34
C LEU A 520 28.53 -9.27 19.87
N LEU A 521 29.16 -8.13 19.54
CA LEU A 521 29.51 -7.77 18.16
C LEU A 521 30.43 -8.79 17.49
N ARG A 522 31.45 -9.30 18.20
CA ARG A 522 32.35 -10.34 17.67
C ARG A 522 31.63 -11.69 17.50
N GLU A 523 30.74 -12.04 18.43
CA GLU A 523 29.94 -13.26 18.38
C GLU A 523 28.96 -13.24 17.21
N THR A 524 28.24 -12.13 16.99
CA THR A 524 27.32 -11.97 15.86
C THR A 524 28.04 -12.08 14.51
N ILE A 525 29.26 -11.54 14.37
CA ILE A 525 30.06 -11.70 13.14
C ILE A 525 30.37 -13.19 12.88
N VAL A 526 30.69 -13.96 13.92
CA VAL A 526 30.92 -15.41 13.80
C VAL A 526 29.61 -16.15 13.51
N GLU A 527 28.50 -15.74 14.12
CA GLU A 527 27.18 -16.33 13.91
C GLU A 527 26.73 -16.22 12.45
N ILE A 528 26.90 -15.04 11.82
CA ILE A 528 26.57 -14.80 10.39
C ILE A 528 27.27 -15.82 9.48
N THR A 529 28.51 -16.22 9.78
CA THR A 529 29.23 -17.22 8.98
C THR A 529 28.69 -18.64 9.14
N LYS A 530 28.05 -18.93 10.29
CA LYS A 530 27.49 -20.24 10.66
C LYS A 530 26.02 -20.43 10.26
N THR A 531 25.27 -19.35 10.02
CA THR A 531 23.81 -19.37 9.77
C THR A 531 23.38 -20.25 8.59
N SER A 532 24.17 -20.32 7.51
CA SER A 532 23.87 -21.17 6.34
C SER A 532 25.15 -21.69 5.68
N PRO A 533 25.10 -22.75 4.84
CA PRO A 533 26.17 -23.05 3.91
C PRO A 533 26.24 -21.99 2.80
N ASP A 534 27.32 -21.99 2.02
CA ASP A 534 27.56 -21.00 0.94
C ASP A 534 26.58 -21.15 -0.24
N VAL A 535 26.14 -22.38 -0.50
CA VAL A 535 25.12 -22.70 -1.50
C VAL A 535 24.11 -23.64 -0.86
N VAL A 536 22.84 -23.27 -0.91
CA VAL A 536 21.70 -24.09 -0.48
C VAL A 536 20.97 -24.57 -1.74
N VAL A 537 20.74 -25.87 -1.88
CA VAL A 537 20.03 -26.45 -3.02
C VAL A 537 18.60 -26.75 -2.62
N SER A 538 17.63 -26.39 -3.46
CA SER A 538 16.20 -26.66 -3.32
C SER A 538 15.69 -27.13 -4.69
N GLY A 539 15.37 -28.41 -4.83
CA GLY A 539 15.12 -29.03 -6.13
C GLY A 539 16.25 -28.75 -7.14
N CYS A 540 15.90 -28.18 -8.30
CA CYS A 540 16.85 -27.81 -9.36
C CYS A 540 17.43 -26.39 -9.24
N ILE A 541 17.19 -25.71 -8.11
CA ILE A 541 17.62 -24.34 -7.85
C ILE A 541 18.73 -24.32 -6.80
N ALA A 542 19.86 -23.71 -7.14
CA ALA A 542 20.99 -23.48 -6.24
C ALA A 542 21.01 -22.01 -5.78
N ILE A 543 20.67 -21.79 -4.52
CA ILE A 543 20.64 -20.48 -3.86
C ILE A 543 22.03 -20.15 -3.33
N ASN A 544 22.68 -19.15 -3.91
CA ASN A 544 24.00 -18.68 -3.51
C ASN A 544 23.89 -17.60 -2.41
N CYS A 545 24.37 -17.94 -1.21
CA CYS A 545 24.34 -17.07 -0.02
C CYS A 545 25.66 -16.30 0.21
N THR A 546 26.69 -16.52 -0.61
CA THR A 546 28.04 -15.96 -0.37
C THR A 546 28.07 -14.44 -0.40
N LYS A 547 27.31 -13.81 -1.30
CA LYS A 547 27.25 -12.35 -1.43
C LYS A 547 26.62 -11.70 -0.20
N VAL A 548 25.52 -12.25 0.30
CA VAL A 548 24.84 -11.77 1.52
C VAL A 548 25.73 -11.91 2.75
N LYS A 549 26.37 -13.06 2.93
CA LYS A 549 27.30 -13.28 4.05
C LYS A 549 28.45 -12.28 4.04
N LYS A 550 29.10 -12.10 2.88
CA LYS A 550 30.20 -11.14 2.75
C LYS A 550 29.74 -9.73 3.08
N TRP A 551 28.59 -9.33 2.55
CA TRP A 551 28.03 -8.00 2.80
C TRP A 551 27.75 -7.77 4.28
N TYR A 552 27.06 -8.69 4.97
CA TYR A 552 26.80 -8.52 6.42
C TYR A 552 28.07 -8.58 7.25
N VAL A 553 29.03 -9.47 6.94
CA VAL A 553 30.32 -9.51 7.64
C VAL A 553 31.08 -8.19 7.45
N GLU A 554 31.18 -7.68 6.23
CA GLU A 554 31.80 -6.38 5.94
C GLU A 554 31.07 -5.24 6.68
N HIS A 555 29.73 -5.21 6.63
CA HIS A 555 28.94 -4.18 7.28
C HIS A 555 29.09 -4.16 8.81
N TRP A 556 29.04 -5.34 9.46
CA TRP A 556 29.22 -5.47 10.91
C TRP A 556 30.68 -5.27 11.36
N THR A 557 31.68 -5.64 10.54
CA THR A 557 33.09 -5.33 10.81
C THR A 557 33.37 -3.83 10.70
N MET A 558 32.84 -3.14 9.68
CA MET A 558 32.94 -1.69 9.57
C MET A 558 32.25 -0.98 10.74
N TYR A 559 31.13 -1.51 11.22
CA TYR A 559 30.46 -1.01 12.42
C TYR A 559 31.35 -1.15 13.66
N LEU A 560 31.94 -2.33 13.86
CA LEU A 560 32.88 -2.58 14.97
C LEU A 560 34.09 -1.63 14.91
N GLU A 561 34.69 -1.43 13.73
CA GLU A 561 35.81 -0.50 13.54
C GLU A 561 35.42 0.94 13.90
N LYS A 562 34.26 1.41 13.42
CA LYS A 562 33.74 2.75 13.76
C LYS A 562 33.49 2.89 15.27
N TYR A 563 32.92 1.88 15.91
CA TYR A 563 32.71 1.87 17.35
C TYR A 563 34.04 1.94 18.12
N LEU A 564 35.05 1.18 17.70
CA LEU A 564 36.39 1.21 18.31
C LEU A 564 37.09 2.56 18.13
N VAL A 565 36.96 3.21 16.97
CA VAL A 565 37.49 4.57 16.75
C VAL A 565 36.78 5.58 17.64
N ALA A 566 35.45 5.50 17.74
CA ALA A 566 34.68 6.38 18.62
C ALA A 566 35.09 6.21 20.10
N LEU A 567 35.26 4.96 20.56
CA LEU A 567 35.72 4.64 21.91
C LEU A 567 37.11 5.25 22.20
N LYS A 568 38.08 5.04 21.29
CA LYS A 568 39.44 5.60 21.44
C LYS A 568 39.42 7.13 21.46
N SER A 569 38.59 7.75 20.62
CA SER A 569 38.43 9.21 20.57
C SER A 569 37.79 9.78 21.85
N ASP A 570 36.77 9.12 22.40
CA ASP A 570 36.15 9.52 23.67
C ASP A 570 37.19 9.49 24.81
N LEU A 571 37.95 8.41 24.92
CA LEU A 571 39.05 8.27 25.88
C LEU A 571 40.11 9.37 25.71
N PHE A 572 40.58 9.57 24.48
CA PHE A 572 41.60 10.58 24.18
C PHE A 572 41.12 12.00 24.52
N SER A 573 39.90 12.34 24.12
CA SER A 573 39.30 13.65 24.40
C SER A 573 39.11 13.88 25.89
N HIS A 574 38.69 12.85 26.63
CA HIS A 574 38.50 12.94 28.08
C HIS A 574 39.83 13.17 28.80
N ILE A 575 40.86 12.38 28.47
CA ILE A 575 42.19 12.51 29.08
C ILE A 575 42.79 13.88 28.73
N THR A 576 42.74 14.30 27.47
CA THR A 576 43.30 15.58 27.02
C THR A 576 42.61 16.77 27.69
N ARG A 577 41.27 16.77 27.74
CA ARG A 577 40.49 17.81 28.45
C ARG A 577 40.86 17.88 29.94
N THR A 578 41.11 16.73 30.55
CA THR A 578 41.46 16.64 31.96
C THR A 578 42.87 17.20 32.21
N VAL A 579 43.85 16.85 31.35
CA VAL A 579 45.20 17.41 31.36
C VAL A 579 45.22 18.92 31.08
N GLU A 580 44.44 19.41 30.11
CA GLU A 580 44.30 20.84 29.80
C GLU A 580 43.69 21.61 30.97
N GLY A 581 42.68 21.04 31.62
CA GLY A 581 42.10 21.60 32.84
C GLY A 581 43.14 21.80 33.95
N TYR A 582 44.12 20.88 34.07
CA TYR A 582 45.22 21.04 35.03
C TYR A 582 46.26 22.08 34.62
N ARG A 583 46.59 22.18 33.33
CA ARG A 583 47.54 23.19 32.84
C ARG A 583 47.07 24.62 33.11
N CYS A 584 45.76 24.84 33.26
CA CYS A 584 45.20 26.13 33.65
C CYS A 584 45.79 26.63 34.98
N TYR A 585 45.90 25.76 36.00
CA TYR A 585 46.44 26.12 37.32
C TYR A 585 47.90 26.56 37.26
N ASN A 586 48.71 25.99 36.36
CA ASN A 586 50.10 26.43 36.15
C ASN A 586 50.19 27.89 35.70
N THR A 587 49.22 28.38 34.93
CA THR A 587 49.24 29.78 34.46
C THR A 587 48.81 30.76 35.55
N CYS A 588 47.93 30.33 36.46
CA CYS A 588 47.43 31.15 37.57
C CYS A 588 48.46 31.26 38.70
N LEU A 589 49.14 30.16 39.05
CA LEU A 589 50.06 30.08 40.19
C LEU A 589 51.47 30.65 39.94
N ASN A 590 51.79 31.05 38.71
CA ASN A 590 53.05 31.69 38.32
C ASN A 590 53.04 33.23 38.41
N LYS A 591 51.93 33.83 38.89
CA LYS A 591 51.80 35.28 39.07
C LYS A 591 52.01 35.64 40.55
N GLU A 592 52.73 36.73 40.83
CA GLU A 592 52.87 37.26 42.19
C GLU A 592 51.67 38.17 42.53
N PRO A 593 50.92 37.90 43.62
CA PRO A 593 49.74 38.70 43.98
C PRO A 593 50.16 40.09 44.49
N LYS A 594 49.51 41.13 43.98
CA LYS A 594 49.79 42.53 44.33
C LYS A 594 48.69 43.20 45.14
N THR A 595 47.46 42.67 45.10
CA THR A 595 46.30 43.18 45.87
C THR A 595 45.81 42.15 46.89
N VAL A 596 44.91 42.56 47.79
CA VAL A 596 44.35 41.68 48.83
C VAL A 596 43.42 40.61 48.23
N GLU A 597 42.59 41.00 47.26
CA GLU A 597 41.71 40.08 46.53
C GLU A 597 42.55 39.04 45.76
N GLU A 598 43.59 39.50 45.07
CA GLU A 598 44.50 38.60 44.36
C GLU A 598 45.22 37.67 45.33
N LEU A 599 45.52 38.11 46.55
CA LEU A 599 46.14 37.27 47.58
C LEU A 599 45.17 36.19 48.12
N GLU A 600 43.92 36.54 48.39
CA GLU A 600 42.89 35.59 48.83
C GLU A 600 42.54 34.58 47.74
N ASP A 601 42.30 35.06 46.51
CA ASP A 601 42.07 34.21 45.34
C ASP A 601 43.27 33.30 45.10
N PHE A 602 44.49 33.83 45.22
CA PHE A 602 45.70 33.02 45.08
C PHE A 602 45.84 31.98 46.20
N PHE A 603 45.48 32.31 47.44
CA PHE A 603 45.44 31.33 48.54
C PHE A 603 44.39 30.25 48.31
N HIS A 604 43.18 30.62 47.86
CA HIS A 604 42.13 29.67 47.54
C HIS A 604 42.56 28.75 46.39
N VAL A 605 43.14 29.31 45.33
CA VAL A 605 43.68 28.55 44.18
C VAL A 605 44.81 27.62 44.61
N VAL A 606 45.68 28.02 45.55
CA VAL A 606 46.71 27.13 46.11
C VAL A 606 46.07 25.95 46.85
N CYS A 607 45.12 26.20 47.75
CA CYS A 607 44.42 25.15 48.51
C CYS A 607 43.58 24.22 47.61
N ASP A 608 42.91 24.78 46.61
CA ASP A 608 42.18 24.05 45.59
C ASP A 608 43.13 23.18 44.75
N THR A 609 44.30 23.70 44.39
CA THR A 609 45.29 22.95 43.60
C THR A 609 45.81 21.74 44.39
N GLU A 610 46.03 21.87 45.70
CA GLU A 610 46.43 20.75 46.57
C GLU A 610 45.32 19.70 46.68
N SER A 611 44.09 20.14 46.93
CA SER A 611 42.92 19.26 47.02
C SER A 611 42.69 18.54 45.70
N ARG A 612 42.74 19.28 44.59
CA ARG A 612 42.55 18.76 43.24
C ARG A 612 43.65 17.78 42.85
N SER A 613 44.92 18.07 43.14
CA SER A 613 46.04 17.14 42.90
C SER A 613 45.79 15.77 43.54
N ASN A 614 45.29 15.77 44.79
CA ASN A 614 44.93 14.54 45.48
C ASN A 614 43.73 13.81 44.83
N GLU A 615 42.72 14.56 44.35
CA GLU A 615 41.60 13.99 43.61
C GLU A 615 42.03 13.36 42.27
N VAL A 616 42.88 14.04 41.49
CA VAL A 616 43.41 13.50 40.21
C VAL A 616 44.10 12.16 40.44
N LYS A 617 44.90 12.09 41.50
CA LYS A 617 45.66 10.89 41.86
C LYS A 617 44.74 9.74 42.27
N MET A 618 43.72 10.02 43.09
CA MET A 618 42.84 8.98 43.64
C MET A 618 41.73 8.54 42.68
N LYS A 619 41.28 9.41 41.79
CA LYS A 619 40.12 9.17 40.92
C LYS A 619 40.55 9.00 39.46
N ASP A 620 41.05 10.06 38.84
CA ASP A 620 41.25 10.12 37.40
C ASP A 620 42.40 9.19 36.93
N CYS A 621 43.50 9.13 37.68
CA CYS A 621 44.62 8.21 37.40
C CYS A 621 44.19 6.74 37.54
N ASN A 622 43.46 6.39 38.59
CA ASN A 622 42.97 5.03 38.81
C ASN A 622 41.94 4.62 37.76
N GLN A 623 41.10 5.55 37.32
CA GLN A 623 40.12 5.33 36.26
C GLN A 623 40.79 5.07 34.91
N VAL A 624 41.84 5.82 34.56
CA VAL A 624 42.63 5.55 33.35
C VAL A 624 43.32 4.20 33.41
N ILE A 625 43.88 3.80 34.55
CA ILE A 625 44.46 2.45 34.71
C ILE A 625 43.39 1.37 34.46
N GLY A 626 42.17 1.55 34.98
CA GLY A 626 41.03 0.65 34.73
C GLY A 626 40.68 0.54 33.25
N TRP A 627 40.64 1.67 32.54
CA TRP A 627 40.38 1.69 31.09
C TRP A 627 41.44 0.96 30.27
N PHE A 628 42.73 1.16 30.58
CA PHE A 628 43.81 0.47 29.88
C PHE A 628 43.80 -1.04 30.16
N HIS A 629 43.48 -1.46 31.37
CA HIS A 629 43.27 -2.88 31.70
C HIS A 629 42.09 -3.49 30.91
N CYS A 630 41.00 -2.74 30.72
CA CYS A 630 39.87 -3.17 29.89
C CYS A 630 40.25 -3.32 28.41
N LEU A 631 41.01 -2.37 27.86
CA LEU A 631 41.51 -2.43 26.48
C LEU A 631 42.45 -3.62 26.25
N GLU A 632 43.31 -3.93 27.22
CA GLU A 632 44.20 -5.09 27.20
C GLU A 632 43.41 -6.41 27.23
N THR A 633 42.40 -6.50 28.11
CA THR A 633 41.51 -7.67 28.22
C THR A 633 40.79 -7.95 26.90
N LEU A 634 40.39 -6.91 26.18
CA LEU A 634 39.69 -7.00 24.87
C LEU A 634 40.64 -7.15 23.67
N GLN A 635 41.96 -7.14 23.91
CA GLN A 635 43.03 -7.19 22.90
C GLN A 635 42.92 -6.07 21.85
N ILE A 636 42.56 -4.85 22.27
CA ILE A 636 42.46 -3.68 21.39
C ILE A 636 43.83 -2.97 21.35
N PRO A 637 44.42 -2.72 20.16
CA PRO A 637 45.70 -2.02 20.07
C PRO A 637 45.55 -0.57 20.53
N VAL A 638 46.44 -0.13 21.42
CA VAL A 638 46.47 1.25 21.91
C VAL A 638 47.33 2.13 21.01
N ASP A 639 46.81 3.28 20.63
CA ASP A 639 47.53 4.23 19.78
C ASP A 639 48.58 5.01 20.61
N THR A 640 49.73 5.33 19.99
CA THR A 640 50.83 6.05 20.65
C THR A 640 50.40 7.37 21.28
N GLN A 641 49.42 8.06 20.67
CA GLN A 641 48.89 9.33 21.16
C GLN A 641 48.06 9.17 22.44
N LEU A 642 47.23 8.12 22.52
CA LEU A 642 46.44 7.83 23.72
C LEU A 642 47.35 7.43 24.89
N TYR A 643 48.39 6.65 24.62
CA TYR A 643 49.38 6.27 25.62
C TYR A 643 50.18 7.48 26.13
N ALA A 644 50.61 8.39 25.24
CA ALA A 644 51.31 9.61 25.63
C ALA A 644 50.43 10.52 26.51
N ALA A 645 49.16 10.71 26.14
CA ALA A 645 48.22 11.51 26.93
C ALA A 645 47.97 10.92 28.32
N ALA A 646 47.88 9.59 28.43
CA ALA A 646 47.75 8.92 29.72
C ALA A 646 49.00 9.09 30.60
N LEU A 647 50.20 9.00 30.01
CA LEU A 647 51.44 9.26 30.75
C LEU A 647 51.55 10.69 31.25
N ASP A 648 51.11 11.66 30.45
CA ASP A 648 51.08 13.07 30.84
C ASP A 648 50.15 13.27 32.04
N LEU A 649 48.95 12.68 32.02
CA LEU A 649 48.02 12.69 33.15
C LEU A 649 48.63 12.10 34.42
N MET A 650 49.36 10.98 34.31
CA MET A 650 49.98 10.32 35.46
C MET A 650 51.10 11.17 36.11
N ARG A 651 51.68 12.13 35.39
CA ARG A 651 52.69 13.07 35.92
C ARG A 651 52.08 14.28 36.61
N CYS A 652 50.90 14.73 36.18
CA CYS A 652 50.25 15.95 36.67
C CYS A 652 50.12 16.07 38.20
N PRO A 653 49.73 15.03 38.98
CA PRO A 653 49.54 15.18 40.42
C PRO A 653 50.80 15.64 41.17
N ASN A 654 51.95 15.08 40.81
CA ASN A 654 53.22 15.42 41.45
C ASN A 654 53.69 16.83 41.08
N GLU A 655 53.51 17.23 39.82
CA GLU A 655 53.87 18.58 39.34
C GLU A 655 53.01 19.66 40.00
N LEU A 656 51.69 19.45 40.11
CA LEU A 656 50.76 20.38 40.76
C LEU A 656 51.05 20.54 42.25
N MET A 657 51.36 19.46 42.95
CA MET A 657 51.68 19.51 44.38
C MET A 657 52.95 20.32 44.63
N GLN A 658 53.98 20.13 43.79
CA GLN A 658 55.23 20.91 43.89
C GLN A 658 55.02 22.39 43.58
N LEU A 659 54.13 22.72 42.65
CA LEU A 659 53.78 24.10 42.34
C LEU A 659 53.03 24.77 43.49
N ALA A 660 52.03 24.11 44.06
CA ALA A 660 51.23 24.65 45.17
C ALA A 660 52.09 24.98 46.40
N LEU A 661 53.04 24.12 46.75
CA LEU A 661 53.99 24.36 47.85
C LEU A 661 54.86 25.61 47.61
N LYS A 662 55.38 25.78 46.39
CA LYS A 662 56.18 26.96 46.03
C LYS A 662 55.35 28.24 46.07
N SER A 663 54.12 28.20 45.56
CA SER A 663 53.22 29.35 45.56
C SER A 663 52.77 29.76 46.97
N ARG A 664 52.61 28.81 47.90
CA ARG A 664 52.33 29.11 49.31
C ARG A 664 53.44 29.93 49.96
N GLU A 665 54.70 29.63 49.67
CA GLU A 665 55.84 30.40 50.18
C GLU A 665 55.84 31.84 49.64
N VAL A 666 55.51 32.05 48.36
CA VAL A 666 55.38 33.39 47.76
C VAL A 666 54.30 34.21 48.48
N CYS A 667 53.19 33.58 48.82
CA CYS A 667 52.07 34.21 49.52
C CYS A 667 52.45 34.77 50.90
N THR A 668 53.27 34.03 51.65
CA THR A 668 53.76 34.50 52.96
C THR A 668 54.68 35.70 52.86
N LYS A 669 55.38 35.88 51.73
CA LYS A 669 56.33 36.97 51.51
C LYS A 669 55.68 38.25 50.99
N SER A 670 54.54 38.17 50.31
CA SER A 670 53.83 39.33 49.72
C SER A 670 52.90 40.07 50.70
N LYS A 671 52.42 39.41 51.76
CA LYS A 671 51.52 40.00 52.79
C LYS A 671 51.95 41.39 53.33
N PRO A 672 53.22 41.66 53.69
CA PRO A 672 53.60 42.98 54.22
C PRO A 672 53.57 44.10 53.18
N PHE A 673 53.87 43.82 51.91
CA PHE A 673 53.84 44.80 50.83
C PHE A 673 52.41 45.30 50.55
N ILE A 674 51.42 44.39 50.63
CA ILE A 674 50.01 44.70 50.37
C ILE A 674 49.43 45.59 51.48
N ILE A 675 49.89 45.43 52.73
CA ILE A 675 49.51 46.31 53.85
C ILE A 675 49.97 47.76 53.61
N GLU A 676 51.18 47.95 53.07
CA GLU A 676 51.70 49.29 52.73
C GLU A 676 50.86 49.95 51.64
N GLN A 677 50.48 49.22 50.58
CA GLN A 677 49.64 49.75 49.50
C GLN A 677 48.23 50.15 49.98
N LEU A 678 47.62 49.38 50.89
CA LEU A 678 46.31 49.70 51.47
C LEU A 678 46.34 51.05 52.22
N SER A 679 47.47 51.37 52.88
CA SER A 679 47.65 52.64 53.59
C SER A 679 47.73 53.85 52.64
N GLU A 680 48.37 53.70 51.47
CA GLU A 680 48.43 54.73 50.44
C GLU A 680 47.06 54.97 49.80
N PHE A 681 46.31 53.90 49.53
CA PHE A 681 44.96 53.97 48.99
C PHE A 681 44.00 54.70 49.93
N ARG A 682 44.06 54.42 51.24
CA ARG A 682 43.29 55.13 52.26
C ARG A 682 43.51 56.65 52.22
N ASN A 683 44.76 57.09 52.06
CA ASN A 683 45.09 58.51 51.96
C ASN A 683 44.61 59.15 50.64
N ALA A 684 44.47 58.37 49.57
CA ALA A 684 43.87 58.84 48.33
C ALA A 684 42.35 59.07 48.46
N ILE A 685 41.63 58.14 49.09
CA ILE A 685 40.18 58.28 49.32
C ILE A 685 39.86 59.51 50.18
N LYS A 686 40.66 59.80 51.22
CA LYS A 686 40.50 61.04 52.02
C LYS A 686 40.64 62.32 51.19
N ARG A 687 41.55 62.35 50.21
CA ARG A 687 41.71 63.50 49.30
C ARG A 687 40.49 63.65 48.37
N HIS A 688 39.91 62.55 47.90
CA HIS A 688 38.70 62.60 47.08
C HIS A 688 37.49 63.13 47.88
N ILE A 689 37.35 62.77 49.16
CA ILE A 689 36.31 63.32 50.04
C ILE A 689 36.41 64.84 50.13
N THR A 690 37.62 65.39 50.29
CA THR A 690 37.81 66.85 50.34
C THR A 690 37.45 67.53 49.01
N THR A 691 37.82 66.95 47.86
CA THR A 691 37.47 67.49 46.54
C THR A 691 35.96 67.47 46.28
N ILE A 692 35.24 66.43 46.74
CA ILE A 692 33.77 66.38 46.63
C ILE A 692 33.13 67.48 47.47
N GLY A 693 33.64 67.72 48.69
CA GLY A 693 33.17 68.82 49.53
C GLY A 693 33.31 70.19 48.86
N ASP A 694 34.45 70.46 48.21
CA ASP A 694 34.71 71.70 47.49
C ASP A 694 33.77 71.86 46.26
N GLY A 695 33.57 70.78 45.48
CA GLY A 695 32.68 70.80 44.32
C GLY A 695 31.19 70.98 44.67
N VAL A 696 30.73 70.41 45.78
CA VAL A 696 29.38 70.65 46.32
C VAL A 696 29.19 72.13 46.68
N ALA A 697 30.21 72.77 47.25
CA ALA A 697 30.16 74.20 47.56
C ALA A 697 30.09 75.08 46.30
N GLU A 698 30.76 74.69 45.22
CA GLU A 698 30.71 75.38 43.92
C GLU A 698 29.33 75.27 43.25
N LEU A 699 28.75 74.07 43.22
CA LEU A 699 27.41 73.82 42.67
C LEU A 699 26.30 74.61 43.37
N LEU A 700 26.45 74.85 44.67
CA LEU A 700 25.53 75.69 45.45
C LEU A 700 25.57 77.18 45.07
N GLY A 701 26.66 77.63 44.44
CA GLY A 701 26.85 79.00 43.97
C GLY A 701 26.30 79.29 42.57
N LEU A 702 25.80 78.28 41.85
CA LEU A 702 25.27 78.42 40.48
C LEU A 702 23.75 78.71 40.52
N PHE A 703 23.26 79.69 39.75
CA PHE A 703 21.84 80.09 39.79
C PHE A 703 21.20 80.39 38.43
N ASN A 704 21.93 80.17 37.33
CA ASN A 704 21.48 80.52 35.98
C ASN A 704 21.19 79.26 35.15
N LEU A 705 20.19 79.33 34.27
CA LEU A 705 19.84 78.22 33.37
C LEU A 705 20.94 77.92 32.34
N ASP A 706 21.69 78.95 31.92
CA ASP A 706 22.77 78.84 30.93
C ASP A 706 24.00 78.04 31.43
N VAL A 707 24.01 77.69 32.72
CA VAL A 707 25.08 76.88 33.34
C VAL A 707 24.55 75.48 33.69
N SER A 708 23.34 75.13 33.27
CA SER A 708 22.72 73.84 33.60
C SER A 708 23.46 72.65 33.00
N ASP A 709 24.05 72.80 31.82
CA ASP A 709 24.91 71.82 31.16
C ASP A 709 26.21 71.60 31.95
N ILE A 710 26.88 72.69 32.35
CA ILE A 710 28.11 72.65 33.16
C ILE A 710 27.80 72.08 34.56
N ALA A 711 26.67 72.45 35.15
CA ALA A 711 26.24 71.97 36.47
C ALA A 711 25.88 70.47 36.44
N ALA A 712 25.19 70.00 35.40
CA ALA A 712 24.91 68.57 35.22
C ALA A 712 26.20 67.77 34.96
N GLN A 713 27.11 68.29 34.13
CA GLN A 713 28.41 67.67 33.86
C GLN A 713 29.28 67.56 35.13
N THR A 714 29.34 68.63 35.92
CA THR A 714 30.07 68.62 37.19
C THR A 714 29.40 67.70 38.22
N CYS A 715 28.07 67.59 38.22
CA CYS A 715 27.35 66.57 39.00
C CYS A 715 27.74 65.15 38.56
N GLU A 716 27.83 64.86 37.26
CA GLU A 716 28.26 63.56 36.76
C GLU A 716 29.70 63.22 37.18
N GLU A 717 30.62 64.18 37.05
CA GLU A 717 32.01 64.02 37.47
C GLU A 717 32.15 63.80 38.99
N LEU A 718 31.39 64.56 39.79
CA LEU A 718 31.36 64.40 41.24
C LEU A 718 30.71 63.10 41.68
N ARG A 719 29.64 62.63 41.00
CA ARG A 719 29.02 61.33 41.28
C ARG A 719 29.98 60.19 40.98
N ALA A 720 30.74 60.28 39.90
CA ALA A 720 31.79 59.31 39.60
C ALA A 720 32.88 59.27 40.69
N LEU A 721 33.20 60.39 41.33
CA LEU A 721 34.11 60.43 42.48
C LEU A 721 33.46 59.90 43.76
N VAL A 722 32.19 60.25 44.03
CA VAL A 722 31.40 59.74 45.16
C VAL A 722 31.32 58.21 45.13
N ASP A 723 30.99 57.64 43.96
CA ASP A 723 30.89 56.19 43.80
C ASP A 723 32.25 55.51 43.98
N LYS A 724 33.35 56.14 43.52
CA LYS A 724 34.71 55.67 43.78
C LYS A 724 35.06 55.70 45.28
N VAL A 725 34.60 56.73 46.00
CA VAL A 725 34.81 56.85 47.45
C VAL A 725 34.02 55.81 48.22
N LEU A 726 32.73 55.62 47.92
CA LEU A 726 31.88 54.60 48.56
C LEU A 726 32.40 53.18 48.31
N LYS A 727 32.73 52.85 47.05
CA LYS A 727 33.39 51.57 46.72
C LYS A 727 34.75 51.44 47.40
N GLY A 728 35.47 52.55 47.53
CA GLY A 728 36.72 52.63 48.27
C GLY A 728 36.56 52.25 49.74
N PHE A 729 35.49 52.70 50.41
CA PHE A 729 35.20 52.33 51.80
C PHE A 729 34.89 50.84 51.96
N GLU A 730 34.06 50.29 51.07
CA GLU A 730 33.75 48.86 51.07
C GLU A 730 35.01 48.02 50.86
N HIS A 731 35.84 48.40 49.90
CA HIS A 731 37.11 47.74 49.59
C HIS A 731 38.11 47.85 50.76
N ILE A 732 38.25 49.01 51.40
CA ILE A 732 39.10 49.18 52.59
C ILE A 732 38.61 48.29 53.73
N THR A 733 37.31 48.29 54.03
CA THR A 733 36.72 47.47 55.09
C THR A 733 36.90 45.97 54.84
N TYR A 734 36.75 45.56 53.57
CA TYR A 734 37.00 44.18 53.14
C TYR A 734 38.48 43.81 53.32
N CYS A 735 39.40 44.63 52.80
CA CYS A 735 40.84 44.41 52.93
C CYS A 735 41.29 44.32 54.40
N GLU A 736 40.75 45.17 55.29
CA GLU A 736 41.08 45.16 56.72
C GLU A 736 40.63 43.85 57.39
N LYS A 737 39.42 43.36 57.07
CA LYS A 737 38.93 42.06 57.57
C LYS A 737 39.73 40.88 57.03
N SER A 738 40.01 40.87 55.73
CA SER A 738 40.78 39.83 55.03
C SER A 738 42.22 39.71 55.51
N LEU A 739 42.84 40.84 55.87
CA LEU A 739 44.22 40.87 56.36
C LEU A 739 44.34 40.73 57.89
N GLU A 740 43.20 40.65 58.61
CA GLU A 740 43.10 40.63 60.08
C GLU A 740 43.70 41.87 60.76
N ILE A 741 43.50 43.05 60.16
CA ILE A 741 43.94 44.34 60.71
C ILE A 741 42.81 44.91 61.60
N GLU A 742 43.14 45.49 62.76
CA GLU A 742 42.15 46.21 63.60
C GLU A 742 41.63 47.45 62.85
N GLU A 743 40.31 47.66 62.78
CA GLU A 743 39.67 48.76 62.02
C GLU A 743 40.24 50.14 62.40
N VAL A 744 40.73 50.90 61.41
CA VAL A 744 41.55 52.11 61.64
C VAL A 744 40.83 53.44 61.33
N ASP A 745 39.70 53.46 60.58
CA ASP A 745 38.89 54.67 60.27
C ASP A 745 37.43 54.35 59.94
N SER A 746 36.49 55.21 60.34
CA SER A 746 35.05 55.03 60.03
C SER A 746 34.47 55.98 58.98
N PHE A 747 35.23 57.00 58.53
CA PHE A 747 34.82 57.95 57.47
C PHE A 747 33.44 58.65 57.63
N GLU A 748 32.92 58.76 58.85
CA GLU A 748 31.59 59.32 59.15
C GLU A 748 31.36 60.74 58.60
N ASP A 749 32.43 61.53 58.43
CA ASP A 749 32.37 62.92 57.96
C ASP A 749 31.90 63.07 56.50
N PHE A 750 31.88 62.01 55.69
CA PHE A 750 31.48 62.05 54.28
C PHE A 750 29.96 62.07 54.07
N PHE A 751 29.19 61.35 54.89
CA PHE A 751 27.75 61.14 54.66
C PHE A 751 26.90 62.44 54.67
N PRO A 752 27.19 63.46 55.48
CA PRO A 752 26.48 64.75 55.38
C PRO A 752 26.71 65.48 54.05
N VAL A 753 27.92 65.39 53.49
CA VAL A 753 28.28 65.99 52.18
C VAL A 753 27.53 65.25 51.07
N LEU A 754 27.50 63.91 51.12
CA LEU A 754 26.77 63.06 50.18
C LEU A 754 25.27 63.41 50.12
N ARG A 755 24.61 63.54 51.27
CA ARG A 755 23.18 63.91 51.31
C ARG A 755 22.87 65.25 50.65
N THR A 756 23.78 66.21 50.79
CA THR A 756 23.63 67.55 50.19
C THR A 756 23.86 67.49 48.68
N PHE A 757 24.86 66.71 48.25
CA PHE A 757 25.13 66.44 46.85
C PHE A 757 23.98 65.74 46.13
N ASP A 758 23.39 64.68 46.72
CA ASP A 758 22.30 63.92 46.09
C ASP A 758 21.09 64.80 45.73
N VAL A 759 20.76 65.76 46.60
CA VAL A 759 19.68 66.72 46.35
C VAL A 759 20.05 67.69 45.22
N LEU A 760 21.31 68.10 45.12
CA LEU A 760 21.81 69.00 44.07
C LEU A 760 21.92 68.31 42.71
N GLU A 761 22.40 67.08 42.70
CA GLU A 761 22.52 66.27 41.49
C GLU A 761 21.14 65.99 40.90
N GLN A 762 20.18 65.57 41.73
CA GLN A 762 18.80 65.43 41.31
C GLN A 762 18.23 66.76 40.76
N PHE A 763 18.52 67.88 41.41
CA PHE A 763 18.06 69.19 40.96
C PHE A 763 18.62 69.56 39.57
N TRP A 764 19.95 69.56 39.41
CA TRP A 764 20.61 70.01 38.19
C TRP A 764 20.40 69.09 37.00
N ASN A 765 20.41 67.76 37.21
CA ASN A 765 20.06 66.81 36.15
C ASN A 765 18.62 67.01 35.69
N THR A 766 17.68 67.20 36.62
CA THR A 766 16.28 67.45 36.25
C THR A 766 16.10 68.80 35.52
N VAL A 767 16.84 69.84 35.93
CA VAL A 767 16.86 71.13 35.22
C VAL A 767 17.43 70.96 33.81
N PHE A 768 18.53 70.21 33.63
CA PHE A 768 19.10 69.92 32.33
C PHE A 768 18.15 69.10 31.44
N ASP A 769 17.60 67.99 31.93
CA ASP A 769 16.65 67.14 31.20
C ASP A 769 15.39 67.90 30.77
N SER A 770 14.94 68.84 31.60
CA SER A 770 13.79 69.67 31.26
C SER A 770 14.04 70.64 30.10
N THR A 771 15.31 70.91 29.74
CA THR A 771 15.63 71.71 28.54
C THR A 771 15.32 70.96 27.24
N ALA A 772 15.33 69.62 27.25
CA ALA A 772 14.99 68.79 26.09
C ALA A 772 13.53 68.95 25.65
N VAL A 773 12.65 69.43 26.54
CA VAL A 773 11.25 69.73 26.21
C VAL A 773 11.14 70.83 25.14
N ARG A 774 12.15 71.70 25.01
CA ARG A 774 12.23 72.69 23.93
C ARG A 774 12.36 72.01 22.56
N ASP A 775 13.02 70.87 22.48
CA ASP A 775 13.27 70.18 21.20
C ASP A 775 12.02 69.47 20.69
N TYR A 776 11.12 69.07 21.60
CA TYR A 776 9.82 68.47 21.25
C TYR A 776 8.95 69.38 20.37
N TYR A 777 9.08 70.70 20.50
CA TYR A 777 8.38 71.65 19.64
C TYR A 777 8.87 71.60 18.19
N ASN A 778 10.14 71.26 17.96
CA ASN A 778 10.76 71.28 16.63
C ASN A 778 10.74 69.92 15.93
N GLN A 779 10.28 68.86 16.60
CA GLN A 779 10.22 67.50 16.05
C GLN A 779 8.98 67.29 15.14
N PRO A 780 9.11 66.48 14.08
CA PRO A 780 8.00 66.15 13.19
C PRO A 780 7.01 65.19 13.87
N ILE A 781 5.71 65.35 13.59
CA ILE A 781 4.61 64.65 14.28
C ILE A 781 4.75 63.13 14.22
N ASN A 782 5.21 62.58 13.10
CA ASN A 782 5.40 61.13 12.92
C ASN A 782 6.47 60.50 13.83
N MET A 783 7.35 61.30 14.43
CA MET A 783 8.36 60.85 15.39
C MET A 783 7.93 61.08 16.85
N LEU A 784 6.79 61.75 17.08
CA LEU A 784 6.30 62.04 18.41
C LEU A 784 5.54 60.86 19.00
N ASN A 785 5.72 60.66 20.31
CA ASN A 785 4.88 59.77 21.10
C ASN A 785 4.28 60.57 22.27
N ALA A 786 3.01 60.93 22.13
CA ALA A 786 2.30 61.77 23.09
C ALA A 786 2.39 61.24 24.53
N THR A 787 2.23 59.93 24.71
CA THR A 787 2.24 59.29 26.04
C THR A 787 3.62 59.39 26.70
N GLN A 788 4.67 58.97 25.99
CA GLN A 788 6.03 58.98 26.51
C GLN A 788 6.54 60.39 26.83
N MET A 789 6.23 61.35 25.97
CA MET A 789 6.65 62.75 26.16
C MET A 789 6.00 63.39 27.39
N ILE A 790 4.69 63.19 27.57
CA ILE A 790 3.96 63.74 28.71
C ILE A 790 4.39 63.08 30.02
N ASP A 791 4.63 61.77 30.02
CA ASP A 791 5.15 61.05 31.19
C ASP A 791 6.55 61.55 31.59
N HIS A 792 7.42 61.81 30.62
CA HIS A 792 8.73 62.41 30.85
C HIS A 792 8.61 63.81 31.48
N VAL A 793 7.76 64.69 30.93
CA VAL A 793 7.51 66.04 31.45
C VAL A 793 6.95 66.01 32.87
N ARG A 794 6.00 65.12 33.16
CA ARG A 794 5.44 64.90 34.50
C ARG A 794 6.49 64.39 35.48
N CYS A 795 7.38 63.53 35.02
CA CYS A 795 8.50 63.03 35.82
C CYS A 795 9.45 64.17 36.20
N CYS A 796 9.93 64.93 35.22
CA CYS A 796 10.82 66.06 35.45
C CYS A 796 10.18 67.09 36.40
N ARG A 797 8.90 67.42 36.23
CA ARG A 797 8.22 68.36 37.14
C ARG A 797 8.16 67.85 38.58
N ARG A 798 7.88 66.56 38.79
CA ARG A 798 7.83 65.95 40.14
C ARG A 798 9.22 65.93 40.80
N LEU A 799 10.25 65.52 40.06
CA LEU A 799 11.63 65.46 40.56
C LEU A 799 12.17 66.85 40.89
N LEU A 800 11.86 67.83 40.04
CA LEU A 800 12.25 69.22 40.25
C LEU A 800 11.54 69.81 41.48
N HIS A 801 10.26 69.48 41.67
CA HIS A 801 9.51 69.90 42.86
C HIS A 801 10.07 69.35 44.15
N HIS A 802 10.44 68.06 44.14
CA HIS A 802 11.02 67.41 45.30
C HIS A 802 12.40 68.00 45.66
N SER A 803 13.31 68.06 44.69
CA SER A 803 14.68 68.57 44.89
C SER A 803 14.69 70.06 45.26
N THR A 804 13.83 70.88 44.65
CA THR A 804 13.64 72.30 45.00
C THR A 804 13.22 72.48 46.47
N ARG A 805 12.44 71.56 47.05
CA ARG A 805 12.09 71.60 48.48
C ARG A 805 13.26 71.26 49.40
N GLY A 806 14.20 70.43 48.95
CA GLY A 806 15.44 70.13 49.67
C GLY A 806 16.40 71.33 49.70
N LEU A 807 16.33 72.21 48.71
CA LEU A 807 17.22 73.38 48.54
C LEU A 807 16.63 74.69 49.08
N ARG A 808 15.67 74.65 50.01
CA ARG A 808 15.00 75.84 50.57
C ARG A 808 15.95 76.88 51.18
N ALA A 809 17.12 76.45 51.64
CA ALA A 809 18.15 77.33 52.18
C ALA A 809 18.85 78.19 51.10
N TYR A 810 18.62 77.91 49.80
CA TYR A 810 19.29 78.55 48.66
C TYR A 810 18.25 79.19 47.71
N PRO A 811 17.88 80.47 47.91
CA PRO A 811 16.80 81.13 47.17
C PRO A 811 17.01 81.18 45.64
N GLY A 812 18.26 81.23 45.17
CA GLY A 812 18.57 81.29 43.73
C GLY A 812 18.18 80.02 42.97
N LEU A 813 18.53 78.84 43.52
CA LEU A 813 18.15 77.54 42.98
C LEU A 813 16.64 77.32 43.06
N VAL A 814 16.01 77.76 44.16
CA VAL A 814 14.55 77.66 44.31
C VAL A 814 13.81 78.44 43.24
N ARG A 815 14.27 79.65 42.92
CA ARG A 815 13.67 80.47 41.84
C ARG A 815 13.79 79.78 40.48
N LEU A 816 14.98 79.25 40.16
CA LEU A 816 15.23 78.52 38.91
C LEU A 816 14.34 77.28 38.78
N GLY A 817 14.25 76.47 39.85
CA GLY A 817 13.39 75.29 39.87
C GLY A 817 11.92 75.64 39.65
N ARG A 818 11.41 76.69 40.30
CA ARG A 818 10.02 77.17 40.10
C ARG A 818 9.75 77.68 38.69
N GLN A 819 10.72 78.38 38.09
CA GLN A 819 10.60 78.86 36.72
C GLN A 819 10.47 77.69 35.74
N GLN A 820 11.28 76.66 35.91
CA GLN A 820 11.28 75.51 35.01
C GLN A 820 10.12 74.53 35.26
N GLU A 821 9.62 74.43 36.50
CA GLU A 821 8.34 73.76 36.80
C GLU A 821 7.17 74.38 36.01
N HIS A 822 7.17 75.71 35.85
CA HIS A 822 6.12 76.42 35.12
C HIS A 822 6.15 76.10 33.62
N VAL A 823 7.33 76.10 33.01
CA VAL A 823 7.52 75.71 31.59
C VAL A 823 7.04 74.28 31.34
N LEU A 824 7.37 73.34 32.23
CA LEU A 824 6.91 71.95 32.13
C LEU A 824 5.38 71.83 32.27
N ALA A 825 4.76 72.64 33.14
CA ALA A 825 3.31 72.66 33.29
C ALA A 825 2.58 73.16 32.04
N GLU A 826 3.15 74.12 31.30
CA GLU A 826 2.57 74.60 30.05
C GLU A 826 2.61 73.54 28.94
N PHE A 827 3.67 72.74 28.86
CA PHE A 827 3.75 71.62 27.92
C PHE A 827 2.77 70.50 28.27
N GLU A 828 2.59 70.18 29.56
CA GLU A 828 1.64 69.16 30.02
C GLU A 828 0.20 69.47 29.57
N CYS A 829 -0.19 70.75 29.50
CA CYS A 829 -1.49 71.18 28.99
C CYS A 829 -1.74 70.84 27.51
N LEU A 830 -0.73 70.39 26.75
CA LEU A 830 -0.83 69.99 25.33
C LEU A 830 -1.21 68.50 25.14
N GLU A 831 -1.30 67.70 26.21
CA GLU A 831 -1.52 66.25 26.16
C GLU A 831 -2.68 65.83 25.24
N GLY A 832 -3.82 66.52 25.34
CA GLY A 832 -5.00 66.22 24.52
C GLY A 832 -4.71 66.38 23.03
N ILE A 833 -4.02 67.45 22.64
CA ILE A 833 -3.68 67.73 21.23
C ILE A 833 -2.65 66.74 20.72
N LEU A 834 -1.61 66.47 21.50
CA LEU A 834 -0.57 65.51 21.16
C LEU A 834 -1.18 64.13 20.89
N THR A 835 -2.08 63.66 21.77
CA THR A 835 -2.76 62.37 21.61
C THR A 835 -3.56 62.30 20.31
N CYS A 836 -4.25 63.39 19.95
CA CYS A 836 -5.03 63.45 18.71
C CYS A 836 -4.15 63.42 17.46
N ILE A 837 -3.05 64.19 17.41
CA ILE A 837 -2.20 64.28 16.20
C ILE A 837 -1.26 63.09 16.02
N THR A 838 -0.96 62.33 17.08
CA THR A 838 -0.16 61.09 17.00
C THR A 838 -1.01 59.83 16.90
N ALA A 839 -2.33 59.95 16.75
CA ALA A 839 -3.23 58.80 16.70
C ALA A 839 -2.95 57.90 15.49
N PRO A 840 -2.85 56.57 15.68
CA PRO A 840 -2.72 55.62 14.58
C PRO A 840 -4.01 55.62 13.74
N GLY A 841 -3.89 55.71 12.40
CA GLY A 841 -5.03 55.76 11.49
C GLY A 841 -5.18 57.08 10.71
N LEU A 842 -4.44 58.13 11.06
CA LEU A 842 -4.41 59.38 10.29
C LEU A 842 -3.72 59.21 8.92
N ARG A 843 -4.52 59.22 7.85
CA ARG A 843 -4.09 59.09 6.45
C ARG A 843 -3.99 60.44 5.77
N LYS A 844 -3.43 60.46 4.56
CA LYS A 844 -3.30 61.68 3.73
C LYS A 844 -4.60 62.49 3.60
N ASN A 845 -5.76 61.83 3.54
CA ASN A 845 -7.06 62.51 3.45
C ASN A 845 -7.47 63.16 4.78
N HIS A 846 -7.20 62.51 5.91
CA HIS A 846 -7.43 63.09 7.25
C HIS A 846 -6.52 64.31 7.46
N TRP A 847 -5.24 64.25 7.06
CA TRP A 847 -4.32 65.39 7.11
C TRP A 847 -4.71 66.56 6.20
N LYS A 848 -5.27 66.29 5.02
CA LYS A 848 -5.86 67.33 4.15
C LYS A 848 -7.06 68.01 4.79
N GLU A 849 -7.89 67.24 5.49
CA GLU A 849 -9.06 67.76 6.19
C GLU A 849 -8.65 68.60 7.41
N ILE A 850 -7.66 68.14 8.17
CA ILE A 850 -7.04 68.91 9.27
C ILE A 850 -6.43 70.22 8.74
N SER A 851 -5.69 70.17 7.62
CA SER A 851 -5.15 71.37 6.96
C SER A 851 -6.27 72.34 6.53
N ARG A 852 -7.41 71.82 6.07
CA ARG A 852 -8.57 72.63 5.67
C ARG A 852 -9.26 73.32 6.84
N ILE A 853 -9.29 72.69 8.01
CA ILE A 853 -9.84 73.29 9.24
C ILE A 853 -8.93 74.44 9.69
N LEU A 854 -7.62 74.21 9.75
CA LEU A 854 -6.62 75.21 10.18
C LEU A 854 -6.48 76.38 9.18
N GLY A 855 -6.69 76.12 7.89
CA GLY A 855 -6.63 77.13 6.83
C GLY A 855 -7.88 78.04 6.72
N LYS A 856 -8.93 77.83 7.53
CA LYS A 856 -10.09 78.74 7.57
C LYS A 856 -9.80 80.04 8.32
N ASP A 857 -8.94 79.97 9.35
CA ASP A 857 -8.67 81.09 10.25
C ASP A 857 -7.36 81.82 9.88
N THR A 858 -6.46 81.17 9.13
CA THR A 858 -5.21 81.76 8.64
C THR A 858 -5.30 82.05 7.14
N LYS A 859 -5.01 83.29 6.70
CA LYS A 859 -5.07 83.72 5.28
C LYS A 859 -3.99 83.08 4.37
N THR A 860 -3.33 82.02 4.83
CA THR A 860 -2.20 81.35 4.19
C THR A 860 -2.55 79.89 3.94
N ASN A 861 -2.35 79.43 2.70
CA ASN A 861 -2.58 78.04 2.31
C ASN A 861 -1.43 77.14 2.82
N ILE A 862 -1.43 76.84 4.12
CA ILE A 862 -0.40 76.03 4.78
C ILE A 862 -0.75 74.55 4.55
N GLN A 863 0.17 73.79 3.95
CA GLN A 863 0.03 72.34 3.83
C GLN A 863 0.64 71.68 5.07
N ILE A 864 -0.20 70.98 5.85
CA ILE A 864 0.21 70.29 7.05
C ILE A 864 0.10 68.78 6.81
N ASP A 865 1.17 68.07 7.13
CA ASP A 865 1.23 66.62 7.04
C ASP A 865 1.94 66.02 8.26
N ALA A 866 2.02 64.69 8.32
CA ALA A 866 2.67 63.97 9.41
C ALA A 866 4.18 64.27 9.56
N SER A 867 4.82 64.91 8.57
CA SER A 867 6.24 65.31 8.62
C SER A 867 6.45 66.75 9.11
N SER A 868 5.36 67.48 9.34
CA SER A 868 5.41 68.87 9.80
C SER A 868 5.80 68.94 11.30
N PRO A 869 6.53 69.97 11.75
CA PRO A 869 6.91 70.13 13.17
C PRO A 869 5.72 70.48 14.06
N LEU A 870 5.78 70.09 15.35
CA LEU A 870 4.75 70.43 16.34
C LEU A 870 4.52 71.94 16.49
N LEU A 871 5.59 72.73 16.46
CA LEU A 871 5.54 74.20 16.59
C LEU A 871 4.67 74.83 15.49
N LEU A 872 4.80 74.34 14.24
CA LEU A 872 4.03 74.82 13.10
C LEU A 872 2.52 74.61 13.30
N LEU A 873 2.12 73.48 13.88
CA LEU A 873 0.71 73.19 14.21
C LEU A 873 0.17 74.11 15.30
N LEU A 874 0.98 74.37 16.34
CA LEU A 874 0.61 75.22 17.45
C LEU A 874 0.48 76.69 17.01
N GLU A 875 1.38 77.17 16.15
CA GLU A 875 1.32 78.50 15.53
C GLU A 875 0.13 78.64 14.57
N ALA A 876 -0.28 77.56 13.91
CA ALA A 876 -1.47 77.51 13.06
C ALA A 876 -2.80 77.49 13.83
N GLY A 877 -2.78 77.56 15.17
CA GLY A 877 -4.00 77.67 15.98
C GLY A 877 -4.73 76.35 16.25
N ILE A 878 -4.05 75.20 16.20
CA ILE A 878 -4.68 73.88 16.41
C ILE A 878 -5.43 73.74 17.74
N LYS A 879 -5.04 74.51 18.77
CA LYS A 879 -5.69 74.54 20.08
C LYS A 879 -7.15 74.98 19.99
N ASP A 880 -7.44 75.93 19.11
CA ASP A 880 -8.77 76.56 18.98
C ASP A 880 -9.78 75.66 18.23
N HIS A 881 -9.28 74.62 17.55
CA HIS A 881 -10.09 73.66 16.77
C HIS A 881 -10.07 72.23 17.33
N PHE A 882 -9.78 72.07 18.63
CA PHE A 882 -9.60 70.75 19.25
C PHE A 882 -10.79 69.79 19.05
N ASP A 883 -12.03 70.27 19.19
CA ASP A 883 -13.22 69.43 19.04
C ASP A 883 -13.39 68.91 17.59
N ALA A 884 -13.09 69.75 16.60
CA ALA A 884 -13.15 69.36 15.18
C ALA A 884 -12.04 68.38 14.81
N LEU A 885 -10.83 68.55 15.39
CA LEU A 885 -9.73 67.60 15.26
C LEU A 885 -10.12 66.24 15.85
N LYS A 886 -10.69 66.23 17.05
CA LYS A 886 -11.08 65.00 17.75
C LYS A 886 -12.10 64.17 16.96
N GLN A 887 -13.09 64.82 16.34
CA GLN A 887 -14.07 64.12 15.49
C GLN A 887 -13.43 63.37 14.31
N ILE A 888 -12.40 63.95 13.67
CA ILE A 888 -11.68 63.30 12.56
C ILE A 888 -10.84 62.14 13.07
N VAL A 889 -10.18 62.32 14.21
CA VAL A 889 -9.27 61.33 14.80
C VAL A 889 -10.04 60.13 15.34
N ASP A 890 -11.15 60.35 16.04
CA ASP A 890 -11.99 59.29 16.61
C ASP A 890 -12.52 58.38 15.48
N GLN A 891 -13.00 58.98 14.38
CA GLN A 891 -13.43 58.25 13.18
C GLN A 891 -12.27 57.45 12.55
N ALA A 892 -11.09 58.06 12.39
CA ALA A 892 -9.93 57.42 11.80
C ALA A 892 -9.38 56.25 12.63
N SER A 893 -9.47 56.35 13.95
CA SER A 893 -9.00 55.33 14.89
C SER A 893 -9.90 54.09 14.87
N VAL A 894 -11.22 54.30 14.89
CA VAL A 894 -12.20 53.20 14.77
C VAL A 894 -12.04 52.46 13.43
N ASP A 895 -11.85 53.19 12.34
CA ASP A 895 -11.61 52.59 11.01
C ASP A 895 -10.32 51.75 11.01
N PHE A 896 -9.24 52.24 11.61
CA PHE A 896 -7.97 51.53 11.69
C PHE A 896 -8.07 50.22 12.49
N GLU A 897 -8.73 50.24 13.65
CA GLU A 897 -8.94 49.04 14.49
C GLU A 897 -9.81 47.99 13.79
N THR A 898 -10.84 48.45 13.07
CA THR A 898 -11.73 47.60 12.29
C THR A 898 -10.99 46.91 11.14
N GLU A 899 -10.19 47.66 10.38
CA GLU A 899 -9.35 47.10 9.31
C GLU A 899 -8.29 46.13 9.85
N ALA A 900 -7.67 46.43 11.00
CA ALA A 900 -6.71 45.53 11.63
C ALA A 900 -7.37 44.19 12.04
N SER A 901 -8.60 44.25 12.54
CA SER A 901 -9.40 43.06 12.87
C SER A 901 -9.76 42.24 11.62
N LEU A 902 -10.11 42.89 10.52
CA LEU A 902 -10.35 42.25 9.22
C LEU A 902 -9.09 41.55 8.68
N GLU A 903 -7.94 42.23 8.71
CA GLU A 903 -6.70 41.65 8.19
C GLU A 903 -6.19 40.48 9.03
N ARG A 904 -6.45 40.51 10.35
CA ARG A 904 -6.22 39.37 11.25
C ARG A 904 -7.02 38.15 10.79
N MET A 905 -8.34 38.28 10.60
CA MET A 905 -9.19 37.17 10.15
C MET A 905 -8.74 36.61 8.79
N LYS A 906 -8.44 37.49 7.82
CA LYS A 906 -7.93 37.09 6.50
C LYS A 906 -6.59 36.36 6.60
N SER A 907 -5.69 36.82 7.47
CA SER A 907 -4.39 36.18 7.71
C SER A 907 -4.52 34.80 8.35
N GLU A 908 -5.48 34.63 9.25
CA GLU A 908 -5.77 33.34 9.88
C GLU A 908 -6.32 32.34 8.85
N ALA A 909 -7.27 32.75 8.01
CA ALA A 909 -7.78 31.95 6.89
C ALA A 909 -6.68 31.59 5.85
N LYS A 910 -5.67 32.44 5.68
CA LYS A 910 -4.49 32.13 4.84
C LYS A 910 -3.54 31.10 5.48
N ARG A 911 -3.61 30.87 6.79
CA ARG A 911 -2.75 29.90 7.50
C ARG A 911 -3.40 28.53 7.65
N THR A 912 -4.73 28.45 7.60
CA THR A 912 -5.48 27.19 7.71
C THR A 912 -5.29 26.30 6.47
N ARG A 913 -4.95 25.02 6.69
CA ARG A 913 -4.71 23.99 5.66
C ARG A 913 -5.63 22.80 5.85
N PHE A 914 -5.90 22.07 4.77
CA PHE A 914 -6.73 20.86 4.78
C PHE A 914 -5.90 19.63 5.16
N VAL A 915 -6.49 18.76 5.98
CA VAL A 915 -5.88 17.50 6.43
C VAL A 915 -6.75 16.33 5.97
N PHE A 916 -6.14 15.37 5.28
CA PHE A 916 -6.81 14.18 4.75
C PHE A 916 -6.27 12.91 5.43
N TYR A 917 -7.08 11.87 5.50
CA TYR A 917 -6.68 10.54 5.98
C TYR A 917 -7.13 9.45 5.01
N THR A 918 -6.46 8.29 5.09
CA THR A 918 -6.79 7.11 4.28
C THR A 918 -7.88 6.29 4.95
N VAL A 919 -8.88 5.86 4.17
CA VAL A 919 -9.97 5.01 4.67
C VAL A 919 -9.48 3.58 4.85
N GLU A 920 -9.73 2.97 6.01
CA GLU A 920 -9.35 1.58 6.31
C GLU A 920 -10.00 0.58 5.34
N GLY A 921 -9.23 -0.38 4.84
CA GLY A 921 -9.72 -1.40 3.90
C GLY A 921 -9.74 -0.98 2.43
N THR A 922 -9.31 0.24 2.09
CA THR A 922 -9.20 0.72 0.71
C THR A 922 -7.76 1.11 0.37
N GLU A 923 -7.26 0.73 -0.82
CA GLU A 923 -5.94 1.17 -1.27
C GLU A 923 -6.03 2.59 -1.87
N GLY A 924 -5.51 3.58 -1.14
CA GLY A 924 -5.19 4.92 -1.68
C GLY A 924 -6.32 5.96 -1.72
N VAL A 925 -7.50 5.70 -1.13
CA VAL A 925 -8.60 6.67 -1.07
C VAL A 925 -8.42 7.64 0.10
N LEU A 926 -8.48 8.95 -0.17
CA LEU A 926 -8.27 10.02 0.80
C LEU A 926 -9.57 10.80 1.06
N VAL A 927 -9.89 10.99 2.35
CA VAL A 927 -11.10 11.69 2.82
C VAL A 927 -10.70 12.84 3.73
N LEU A 928 -11.44 13.95 3.71
CA LEU A 928 -11.18 15.10 4.58
C LEU A 928 -11.38 14.70 6.05
N SER A 929 -10.41 15.01 6.91
CA SER A 929 -10.49 14.68 8.33
C SER A 929 -11.71 15.34 8.99
N PRO A 930 -12.56 14.57 9.71
CA PRO A 930 -13.73 15.14 10.37
C PRO A 930 -13.33 16.22 11.40
N LEU A 931 -12.25 16.01 12.14
CA LEU A 931 -11.71 17.00 13.08
C LEU A 931 -11.25 18.29 12.37
N CYS A 932 -10.65 18.15 11.19
CA CYS A 932 -10.22 19.30 10.39
C CYS A 932 -11.43 20.09 9.89
N ARG A 933 -12.45 19.39 9.38
CA ARG A 933 -13.72 19.99 8.95
C ARG A 933 -14.40 20.75 10.08
N ASP A 934 -14.58 20.15 11.25
CA ASP A 934 -15.25 20.79 12.39
C ASP A 934 -14.49 22.03 12.86
N SER A 935 -13.16 21.94 12.89
CA SER A 935 -12.29 23.08 13.23
C SER A 935 -12.43 24.23 12.24
N ILE A 936 -12.51 23.94 10.93
CA ILE A 936 -12.67 24.96 9.89
C ILE A 936 -14.07 25.60 9.99
N SER A 937 -15.12 24.81 10.17
CA SER A 937 -16.49 25.32 10.33
C SER A 937 -16.59 26.25 11.54
N SER A 938 -16.07 25.82 12.69
CA SER A 938 -16.08 26.64 13.91
C SER A 938 -15.28 27.95 13.74
N GLN A 939 -14.15 27.91 13.04
CA GLN A 939 -13.37 29.10 12.72
C GLN A 939 -14.16 30.09 11.85
N LEU A 940 -14.82 29.61 10.79
CA LEU A 940 -15.62 30.45 9.89
C LEU A 940 -16.86 31.04 10.60
N GLU A 941 -17.53 30.26 11.45
CA GLU A 941 -18.62 30.75 12.31
C GLU A 941 -18.15 31.83 13.27
N GLY A 942 -16.96 31.66 13.87
CA GLY A 942 -16.30 32.67 14.69
C GLY A 942 -16.06 33.98 13.93
N PHE A 943 -15.58 33.91 12.69
CA PHE A 943 -15.41 35.10 11.85
C PHE A 943 -16.74 35.81 11.58
N LEU A 944 -17.84 35.09 11.35
CA LEU A 944 -19.15 35.73 11.16
C LEU A 944 -19.63 36.46 12.42
N LEU A 945 -19.37 35.91 13.61
CA LEU A 945 -19.69 36.59 14.87
C LEU A 945 -18.88 37.87 15.04
N ASP A 946 -17.58 37.80 14.80
CA ASP A 946 -16.69 38.98 14.83
C ASP A 946 -17.15 40.04 13.81
N LEU A 947 -17.48 39.64 12.58
CA LEU A 947 -17.95 40.56 11.53
C LEU A 947 -19.28 41.22 11.90
N ARG A 948 -20.20 40.49 12.53
CA ARG A 948 -21.45 41.07 13.04
C ARG A 948 -21.14 42.14 14.09
N VAL A 949 -20.23 41.87 15.02
CA VAL A 949 -19.84 42.87 16.04
C VAL A 949 -19.28 44.13 15.39
N LEU A 950 -18.39 43.98 14.40
CA LEU A 950 -17.81 45.11 13.66
C LEU A 950 -18.88 45.89 12.85
N HIS A 951 -19.84 45.19 12.24
CA HIS A 951 -20.93 45.82 11.48
C HIS A 951 -21.86 46.66 12.38
N HIS A 952 -22.01 46.32 13.67
CA HIS A 952 -22.86 47.07 14.60
C HIS A 952 -22.16 48.30 15.21
N GLN A 953 -20.88 48.54 14.91
CA GLN A 953 -20.19 49.76 15.36
C GLN A 953 -20.69 50.98 14.56
N VAL A 954 -21.27 51.94 15.27
CA VAL A 954 -21.99 53.10 14.69
C VAL A 954 -21.07 54.10 13.97
N SER A 955 -19.76 54.06 14.25
CA SER A 955 -18.78 55.06 13.81
C SER A 955 -17.79 54.54 12.78
N VAL A 956 -18.12 53.50 12.02
CA VAL A 956 -17.26 52.95 10.95
C VAL A 956 -17.59 53.62 9.61
N SER A 957 -16.57 53.97 8.82
CA SER A 957 -16.79 54.61 7.51
C SER A 957 -17.35 53.63 6.47
N GLN A 958 -18.10 54.16 5.49
CA GLN A 958 -18.72 53.36 4.43
C GLN A 958 -17.71 52.51 3.63
N TYR A 959 -16.47 52.99 3.49
CA TYR A 959 -15.41 52.25 2.80
C TYR A 959 -15.04 50.96 3.54
N VAL A 960 -14.91 51.03 4.87
CA VAL A 960 -14.60 49.88 5.71
C VAL A 960 -15.79 48.94 5.80
N ILE A 961 -17.02 49.47 5.88
CA ILE A 961 -18.26 48.65 5.82
C ILE A 961 -18.32 47.81 4.54
N ASN A 962 -18.00 48.37 3.38
CA ASN A 962 -17.96 47.61 2.14
C ASN A 962 -16.94 46.45 2.21
N SER A 963 -15.80 46.67 2.87
CA SER A 963 -14.76 45.64 3.06
C SER A 963 -15.20 44.55 4.05
N ILE A 964 -16.03 44.89 5.05
CA ILE A 964 -16.69 43.94 5.96
C ILE A 964 -17.67 43.07 5.16
N ILE A 965 -18.57 43.69 4.39
CA ILE A 965 -19.60 42.99 3.60
C ILE A 965 -18.95 42.04 2.57
N GLU A 966 -17.89 42.50 1.90
CA GLU A 966 -17.15 41.66 0.94
C GLU A 966 -16.57 40.41 1.62
N TRP A 967 -15.99 40.59 2.82
CA TRP A 967 -15.42 39.46 3.57
C TRP A 967 -16.50 38.55 4.17
N GLU A 968 -17.61 39.11 4.66
CA GLU A 968 -18.77 38.36 5.15
C GLU A 968 -19.34 37.46 4.05
N SER A 969 -19.57 38.01 2.85
CA SER A 969 -20.03 37.23 1.69
C SER A 969 -19.05 36.12 1.32
N ALA A 970 -17.74 36.38 1.40
CA ALA A 970 -16.73 35.35 1.16
C ALA A 970 -16.81 34.23 2.21
N VAL A 971 -16.88 34.55 3.51
CA VAL A 971 -16.99 33.57 4.60
C VAL A 971 -18.27 32.73 4.49
N GLU A 972 -19.40 33.33 4.18
CA GLU A 972 -20.66 32.60 3.92
C GLU A 972 -20.52 31.62 2.76
N LYS A 973 -19.89 32.05 1.65
CA LYS A 973 -19.62 31.16 0.50
C LYS A 973 -18.72 29.98 0.90
N MET A 974 -17.71 30.22 1.73
CA MET A 974 -16.82 29.15 2.23
C MET A 974 -17.58 28.13 3.09
N LEU A 975 -18.46 28.59 3.98
CA LEU A 975 -19.29 27.72 4.82
C LEU A 975 -20.22 26.85 3.98
N ILE A 976 -20.92 27.45 3.01
CA ILE A 976 -21.83 26.72 2.10
C ILE A 976 -21.06 25.66 1.30
N THR A 977 -19.88 26.02 0.78
CA THR A 977 -19.06 25.08 -0.01
C THR A 977 -18.56 23.91 0.86
N LEU A 978 -18.19 24.17 2.12
CA LEU A 978 -17.76 23.13 3.05
C LEU A 978 -18.90 22.20 3.46
N ALA A 979 -20.11 22.75 3.66
CA ALA A 979 -21.31 21.97 3.93
C ALA A 979 -21.64 21.03 2.75
N ASN A 980 -21.65 21.58 1.53
CA ASN A 980 -21.88 20.79 0.31
C ASN A 980 -20.82 19.68 0.13
N TRP A 981 -19.53 19.99 0.38
CA TRP A 981 -18.48 18.97 0.36
C TRP A 981 -18.79 17.82 1.33
N THR A 982 -19.24 18.15 2.54
CA THR A 982 -19.50 17.17 3.60
C THR A 982 -20.64 16.23 3.23
N GLU A 983 -21.74 16.74 2.69
CA GLU A 983 -22.86 15.92 2.22
C GLU A 983 -22.43 15.00 1.06
N ILE A 984 -21.74 15.54 0.06
CA ILE A 984 -21.31 14.78 -1.13
C ILE A 984 -20.26 13.72 -0.76
N GLU A 985 -19.31 14.05 0.11
CA GLU A 985 -18.28 13.13 0.60
C GLU A 985 -18.92 11.97 1.38
N TYR A 986 -19.93 12.24 2.21
CA TYR A 986 -20.69 11.20 2.92
C TYR A 986 -21.40 10.25 1.96
N GLU A 987 -22.17 10.78 1.00
CA GLU A 987 -22.89 9.97 0.01
C GLU A 987 -21.95 9.16 -0.89
N TRP A 988 -20.81 9.75 -1.27
CA TRP A 988 -19.77 9.05 -2.03
C TRP A 988 -19.22 7.85 -1.27
N MET A 989 -18.93 8.00 0.02
CA MET A 989 -18.43 6.92 0.85
C MET A 989 -19.42 5.75 0.92
N GLU A 990 -20.72 6.01 1.06
CA GLU A 990 -21.75 4.95 1.02
C GLU A 990 -21.75 4.20 -0.32
N VAL A 991 -21.71 4.93 -1.44
CA VAL A 991 -21.67 4.36 -2.79
C VAL A 991 -20.38 3.56 -3.03
N MET A 992 -19.25 4.02 -2.49
CA MET A 992 -17.97 3.32 -2.59
C MET A 992 -18.02 1.98 -1.84
N TYR A 993 -18.50 1.95 -0.60
CA TYR A 993 -18.66 0.69 0.15
C TYR A 993 -19.65 -0.26 -0.52
N PHE A 994 -20.72 0.28 -1.11
CA PHE A 994 -21.63 -0.49 -1.95
C PHE A 994 -20.89 -1.12 -3.14
N GLY A 995 -20.09 -0.34 -3.88
CA GLY A 995 -19.27 -0.84 -4.99
C GLY A 995 -18.30 -1.96 -4.57
N MET A 996 -17.60 -1.81 -3.44
CA MET A 996 -16.71 -2.86 -2.92
C MET A 996 -17.46 -4.17 -2.58
N THR A 997 -18.69 -4.05 -2.07
CA THR A 997 -19.55 -5.20 -1.79
C THR A 997 -19.97 -5.90 -3.08
N LEU A 998 -20.23 -5.13 -4.13
CA LEU A 998 -20.55 -5.66 -5.45
C LEU A 998 -19.36 -6.39 -6.10
N ASP A 999 -18.15 -5.87 -5.95
CA ASP A 999 -16.92 -6.48 -6.49
C ASP A 999 -16.54 -7.78 -5.76
N ALA A 1000 -16.91 -7.91 -4.48
CA ALA A 1000 -16.69 -9.12 -3.67
C ALA A 1000 -17.61 -10.30 -4.06
N ILE A 1001 -18.73 -10.06 -4.75
CA ILE A 1001 -19.61 -11.10 -5.29
C ILE A 1001 -19.00 -11.58 -6.61
N GLY A 1002 -17.95 -12.40 -6.51
CA GLY A 1002 -17.22 -12.96 -7.64
C GLY A 1002 -18.04 -13.89 -8.53
N GLU A 1003 -17.56 -14.03 -9.76
CA GLU A 1003 -18.01 -14.91 -10.84
C GLU A 1003 -18.65 -16.25 -10.39
N GLY A 1004 -19.98 -16.32 -10.33
CA GLY A 1004 -20.67 -17.58 -10.03
C GLY A 1004 -22.14 -17.42 -9.68
N GLU A 1005 -22.49 -16.31 -9.05
CA GLU A 1005 -23.89 -15.95 -8.78
C GLU A 1005 -24.20 -14.64 -9.50
N THR A 1006 -24.55 -14.71 -10.79
CA THR A 1006 -25.13 -13.53 -11.46
C THR A 1006 -26.40 -13.13 -10.70
N PRO A 1007 -26.45 -11.96 -10.06
CA PRO A 1007 -27.74 -11.40 -9.72
C PRO A 1007 -28.45 -11.15 -11.05
N ALA A 1008 -29.76 -11.36 -11.12
CA ALA A 1008 -30.58 -11.04 -12.28
C ALA A 1008 -30.66 -9.51 -12.55
N ILE A 1009 -29.51 -8.85 -12.69
CA ILE A 1009 -29.32 -7.44 -13.03
C ILE A 1009 -28.75 -7.43 -14.45
N GLY A 1010 -29.37 -6.70 -15.37
CA GLY A 1010 -28.91 -6.66 -16.76
C GLY A 1010 -27.47 -6.14 -16.83
N GLY A 1011 -26.60 -6.79 -17.62
CA GLY A 1011 -25.18 -6.42 -17.71
C GLY A 1011 -24.90 -4.97 -18.14
N ARG A 1012 -25.91 -4.23 -18.63
CA ARG A 1012 -25.81 -2.81 -18.98
C ARG A 1012 -25.82 -1.88 -17.75
N GLU A 1013 -26.71 -2.12 -16.79
CA GLU A 1013 -26.82 -1.30 -15.57
C GLU A 1013 -25.61 -1.52 -14.66
N TRP A 1014 -25.11 -2.76 -14.61
CA TRP A 1014 -23.90 -3.12 -13.89
C TRP A 1014 -22.67 -2.37 -14.40
N LYS A 1015 -22.48 -2.34 -15.72
CA LYS A 1015 -21.36 -1.63 -16.34
C LYS A 1015 -21.44 -0.12 -16.11
N PHE A 1016 -22.64 0.45 -16.14
CA PHE A 1016 -22.87 1.87 -15.86
C PHE A 1016 -22.48 2.25 -14.42
N LEU A 1017 -22.89 1.44 -13.42
CA LEU A 1017 -22.57 1.70 -12.01
C LEU A 1017 -21.05 1.69 -11.78
N HIS A 1018 -20.34 0.68 -12.28
CA HIS A 1018 -18.88 0.59 -12.11
C HIS A 1018 -18.13 1.76 -12.78
N GLU A 1019 -18.57 2.22 -13.96
CA GLU A 1019 -17.97 3.38 -14.64
C GLU A 1019 -18.18 4.69 -13.86
N LYS A 1020 -19.39 4.89 -13.32
CA LYS A 1020 -19.73 6.10 -12.56
C LYS A 1020 -19.07 6.15 -11.19
N VAL A 1021 -18.97 5.01 -10.49
CA VAL A 1021 -18.22 4.91 -9.22
C VAL A 1021 -16.74 5.21 -9.45
N GLY A 1022 -16.13 4.67 -10.51
CA GLY A 1022 -14.74 4.98 -10.87
C GLY A 1022 -14.52 6.46 -11.19
N SER A 1023 -15.47 7.09 -11.89
CA SER A 1023 -15.42 8.53 -12.19
C SER A 1023 -15.46 9.40 -10.92
N LEU A 1024 -16.31 9.02 -9.96
CA LEU A 1024 -16.47 9.72 -8.68
C LEU A 1024 -15.20 9.60 -7.81
N ASN A 1025 -14.62 8.40 -7.74
CA ASN A 1025 -13.32 8.17 -7.09
C ASN A 1025 -12.20 9.03 -7.71
N GLY A 1026 -12.22 9.18 -9.04
CA GLY A 1026 -11.31 10.05 -9.77
C GLY A 1026 -11.44 11.52 -9.37
N ILE A 1027 -12.67 12.05 -9.25
CA ILE A 1027 -12.92 13.44 -8.84
C ILE A 1027 -12.35 13.72 -7.44
N PHE A 1028 -12.67 12.88 -6.45
CA PHE A 1028 -12.19 13.06 -5.08
C PHE A 1028 -10.67 12.85 -4.94
N SER A 1029 -10.07 12.00 -5.76
CA SER A 1029 -8.60 11.86 -5.85
C SER A 1029 -7.95 13.14 -6.39
N VAL A 1030 -8.50 13.76 -7.43
CA VAL A 1030 -8.00 15.04 -7.97
C VAL A 1030 -8.17 16.18 -6.97
N LEU A 1031 -9.31 16.23 -6.26
CA LEU A 1031 -9.56 17.28 -5.27
C LEU A 1031 -8.66 17.15 -4.05
N SER A 1032 -8.51 15.93 -3.49
CA SER A 1032 -7.63 15.69 -2.33
C SER A 1032 -6.16 16.00 -2.66
N THR A 1033 -5.67 15.58 -3.83
CA THR A 1033 -4.30 15.88 -4.28
C THR A 1033 -4.07 17.37 -4.56
N ALA A 1034 -5.08 18.09 -5.05
CA ALA A 1034 -5.01 19.54 -5.22
C ALA A 1034 -4.93 20.27 -3.87
N LEU A 1035 -5.84 19.95 -2.95
CA LEU A 1035 -5.98 20.60 -1.64
C LEU A 1035 -4.82 20.32 -0.67
N GLN A 1036 -4.02 19.29 -0.91
CA GLN A 1036 -2.79 19.02 -0.13
C GLN A 1036 -1.61 19.93 -0.51
N LYS A 1037 -1.65 20.63 -1.65
CA LYS A 1037 -0.54 21.53 -2.03
C LYS A 1037 -0.54 22.77 -1.15
N THR A 1038 0.64 23.22 -0.74
CA THR A 1038 0.84 24.35 0.21
C THR A 1038 0.22 25.67 -0.22
N GLN A 1039 -0.05 25.83 -1.52
CA GLN A 1039 -0.66 27.03 -2.11
C GLN A 1039 -2.19 27.10 -1.93
N TYR A 1040 -2.86 25.99 -1.58
CA TYR A 1040 -4.31 25.94 -1.37
C TYR A 1040 -4.63 25.97 0.12
N THR A 1041 -4.70 27.18 0.66
CA THR A 1041 -5.16 27.46 2.02
C THR A 1041 -6.68 27.67 2.02
N LEU A 1042 -7.32 27.70 3.20
CA LEU A 1042 -8.77 27.94 3.32
C LEU A 1042 -9.23 29.16 2.51
N PHE A 1043 -8.50 30.28 2.65
CA PHE A 1043 -8.76 31.51 1.91
C PHE A 1043 -8.75 31.34 0.38
N THR A 1044 -7.79 30.59 -0.17
CA THR A 1044 -7.63 30.46 -1.63
C THR A 1044 -8.44 29.32 -2.24
N ALA A 1045 -8.67 28.23 -1.50
CA ALA A 1045 -9.30 27.03 -2.02
C ALA A 1045 -10.82 27.22 -2.17
N MET A 1046 -11.46 27.68 -1.09
CA MET A 1046 -12.93 27.72 -1.02
C MET A 1046 -13.56 28.87 -1.82
N ILE A 1047 -12.73 29.79 -2.35
CA ILE A 1047 -13.16 30.87 -3.25
C ILE A 1047 -13.10 30.43 -4.73
N GLN A 1048 -12.35 29.37 -5.06
CA GLN A 1048 -12.17 28.94 -6.45
C GLN A 1048 -13.40 28.23 -7.02
N GLU A 1049 -13.83 28.69 -8.19
CA GLU A 1049 -15.00 28.14 -8.90
C GLU A 1049 -14.80 26.67 -9.30
N ASN A 1050 -13.59 26.26 -9.65
CA ASN A 1050 -13.29 24.88 -10.07
C ASN A 1050 -13.63 23.84 -8.98
N ILE A 1051 -13.41 24.13 -7.68
CA ILE A 1051 -13.76 23.17 -6.61
C ILE A 1051 -15.28 23.01 -6.52
N GLN A 1052 -16.01 24.12 -6.62
CA GLN A 1052 -17.46 24.11 -6.63
C GLN A 1052 -18.02 23.37 -7.85
N GLU A 1053 -17.43 23.57 -9.03
CA GLU A 1053 -17.80 22.85 -10.26
C GLU A 1053 -17.59 21.34 -10.13
N GLN A 1054 -16.43 20.90 -9.60
CA GLN A 1054 -16.16 19.49 -9.37
C GLN A 1054 -17.12 18.86 -8.35
N LEU A 1055 -17.48 19.59 -7.28
CA LEU A 1055 -18.50 19.15 -6.32
C LEU A 1055 -19.88 19.04 -6.96
N THR A 1056 -20.29 20.01 -7.78
CA THR A 1056 -21.57 19.91 -8.50
C THR A 1056 -21.59 18.74 -9.47
N LEU A 1057 -20.47 18.46 -10.16
CA LEU A 1057 -20.33 17.30 -11.03
C LEU A 1057 -20.44 15.99 -10.23
N ALA A 1058 -19.76 15.89 -9.08
CA ALA A 1058 -19.85 14.75 -8.18
C ALA A 1058 -21.30 14.52 -7.71
N ALA A 1059 -22.01 15.58 -7.31
CA ALA A 1059 -23.42 15.51 -6.92
C ALA A 1059 -24.33 15.01 -8.07
N THR A 1060 -24.09 15.44 -9.31
CA THR A 1060 -24.86 14.91 -10.47
C THR A 1060 -24.62 13.43 -10.71
N ILE A 1061 -23.36 12.97 -10.59
CA ILE A 1061 -23.01 11.55 -10.73
C ILE A 1061 -23.65 10.72 -9.62
N LEU A 1062 -23.63 11.20 -8.37
CA LEU A 1062 -24.29 10.54 -7.24
C LEU A 1062 -25.81 10.44 -7.44
N SER A 1063 -26.45 11.49 -7.96
CA SER A 1063 -27.88 11.46 -8.29
C SER A 1063 -28.21 10.41 -9.36
N ASP A 1064 -27.38 10.30 -10.39
CA ASP A 1064 -27.52 9.28 -11.44
C ASP A 1064 -27.37 7.86 -10.89
N ILE A 1065 -26.36 7.63 -10.04
CA ILE A 1065 -26.15 6.34 -9.37
C ILE A 1065 -27.36 5.99 -8.50
N ARG A 1066 -27.84 6.94 -7.68
CA ARG A 1066 -28.99 6.74 -6.80
C ARG A 1066 -30.24 6.33 -7.57
N LYS A 1067 -30.52 6.98 -8.71
CA LYS A 1067 -31.68 6.63 -9.56
C LYS A 1067 -31.60 5.20 -10.06
N VAL A 1068 -30.44 4.76 -10.52
CA VAL A 1068 -30.23 3.40 -11.02
C VAL A 1068 -30.35 2.38 -9.88
N VAL A 1069 -29.69 2.61 -8.74
CA VAL A 1069 -29.75 1.72 -7.57
C VAL A 1069 -31.17 1.61 -7.03
N MET A 1070 -31.89 2.73 -6.91
CA MET A 1070 -33.26 2.73 -6.41
C MET A 1070 -34.21 1.99 -7.36
N GLY A 1071 -34.04 2.15 -8.69
CA GLY A 1071 -34.79 1.36 -9.68
C GLY A 1071 -34.52 -0.15 -9.57
N LEU A 1072 -33.29 -0.55 -9.27
CA LEU A 1072 -32.94 -1.97 -9.03
C LEU A 1072 -33.54 -2.50 -7.72
N LEU A 1073 -33.53 -1.69 -6.66
CA LEU A 1073 -34.12 -2.04 -5.37
C LEU A 1073 -35.64 -2.18 -5.48
N ASP A 1074 -36.31 -1.30 -6.22
CA ASP A 1074 -37.75 -1.37 -6.45
C ASP A 1074 -38.14 -2.62 -7.25
N ALA A 1075 -37.39 -2.95 -8.31
CA ALA A 1075 -37.58 -4.19 -9.06
C ALA A 1075 -37.39 -5.45 -8.18
N LYS A 1076 -36.44 -5.40 -7.23
CA LYS A 1076 -36.23 -6.48 -6.25
C LYS A 1076 -37.32 -6.53 -5.18
N ARG A 1077 -37.85 -5.40 -4.73
CA ARG A 1077 -38.98 -5.29 -3.80
C ARG A 1077 -40.27 -5.85 -4.41
N GLU A 1078 -40.52 -5.61 -5.70
CA GLU A 1078 -41.63 -6.25 -6.43
C GLU A 1078 -41.48 -7.78 -6.54
N SER A 1079 -40.24 -8.26 -6.66
CA SER A 1079 -39.92 -9.69 -6.77
C SER A 1079 -40.06 -10.44 -5.45
N PHE A 1080 -39.93 -9.75 -4.31
CA PHE A 1080 -39.94 -10.35 -2.97
C PHE A 1080 -40.74 -9.48 -1.98
N PRO A 1081 -42.02 -9.81 -1.74
CA PRO A 1081 -42.94 -9.00 -0.92
C PRO A 1081 -42.49 -8.74 0.53
N ARG A 1082 -41.52 -9.52 1.05
CA ARG A 1082 -40.95 -9.33 2.39
C ARG A 1082 -40.07 -8.08 2.48
N PHE A 1083 -39.47 -7.61 1.38
CA PHE A 1083 -38.63 -6.41 1.36
C PHE A 1083 -39.42 -5.10 1.36
N LEU A 1084 -40.75 -5.15 1.21
CA LEU A 1084 -41.62 -3.96 1.40
C LEU A 1084 -41.68 -3.48 2.86
N PHE A 1085 -41.20 -4.30 3.81
CA PHE A 1085 -41.19 -3.98 5.24
C PHE A 1085 -39.80 -3.58 5.78
N PHE A 1086 -38.77 -3.57 4.93
CA PHE A 1086 -37.44 -3.06 5.27
C PHE A 1086 -37.22 -1.72 4.53
N GLU A 1087 -37.25 -0.64 5.32
CA GLU A 1087 -37.10 0.74 4.83
C GLU A 1087 -35.66 1.04 4.43
#